data_AF-A0A1H8IA25-F1
#
_entry.id   AF-A0A1H8IA25-F1
#
_cell.length_a   1.000
_cell.length_b   1.000
_cell.length_c   1.000
_cell.angle_alpha   90.00
_cell.angle_beta   90.00
_cell.angle_gamma   90.00
#
_symmetry.space_group_name_H-M   'P 1'
#
loop_
_entity.id
_entity.type
_entity.pdbx_description
1 polymer ?
#
loop_
_entity_poly.entity_id
_entity_poly.type
_entity_poly.pdbx_seq_one_letter_code
_entity_poly.pdbx_strand_id
1 'polypeptide(L)'
;MSGQAVQTTETIEEVKLFLPRLIQACDSISELFYVAITDETWQLFGELVQGMDDLYRTLKSVVSTASIDEQKSVMLAIMERTIVTFENTFAELNSYMDQELYVAAGDCIRYELSNLFKELATHLGEETSLKEERFATNMRFLEREYANLYTQLKNIEIDEQNYESVYATNGAPNLIVHRDTADSVYLYSTYDPFFEAERWVESLVDTVSGKSNIVMYGFAFGYHVNRLAEIYPEQMLYIYEPNEQIFLKMMHEISLEKICTRLNIQDIVVGTGKAMRDQFFYRMLKKIKGETAIVSLSVYDRMDLQAKKEFAEDAKAAILTYASSRSIYNRFGIQWTRNQLFNTAFNITTPSLKGLKGKFEHLPAVIVGAGPSLEHDIENLMQIKQRALIIAAGSSIQSLTHYGIEPHLIVSMDGGSGNYHAFKSVETSHIPFLYIPQIDYRVVDKQATNLIHAYFNNDIISRYVMGVSGIEDPVFDSNLSVTGTAVQAALYLGCKEIIFTGQDLSYPDDCVYATGAQHASDNYKLKVLKAATLTVENVNGTRNRTTNGLKQTLIDIEETIEKYPSVRFINTSKLGAKIKHTESLPMEEVCLRLKDWNLAPDVFKEAIQVHLSRYEDSRILESMDKVSKLQNELNQVDEKVKRIQRTLNKLPELSRTKPLKCLNAMVDIEDDWAVITQTVAFNTIYMTAVKNEILEFDRKRSELADENNVMIKSELFGDVLGTLVNAIKEQSPTLKEIMDEVQERIRVSRSRSLSEQLV
;
A
#
# COMPACT_ATOMS: atom_id res chain seq x y z
N MET A 1 -23.21 33.41 -9.88
CA MET A 1 -23.80 34.07 -8.68
C MET A 1 -24.74 35.17 -9.14
N SER A 2 -25.89 35.35 -8.49
CA SER A 2 -26.80 36.49 -8.75
C SER A 2 -26.11 37.81 -8.37
N GLY A 3 -26.51 38.94 -8.97
CA GLY A 3 -25.90 40.24 -8.68
C GLY A 3 -25.98 40.68 -7.22
N GLN A 4 -26.92 40.12 -6.43
CA GLN A 4 -27.08 40.42 -5.00
C GLN A 4 -26.06 39.68 -4.12
N ALA A 5 -25.67 38.45 -4.47
CA ALA A 5 -24.67 37.69 -3.71
C ALA A 5 -23.29 38.36 -3.80
N VAL A 6 -22.93 38.88 -4.98
CA VAL A 6 -21.67 39.61 -5.22
C VAL A 6 -21.58 40.87 -4.35
N GLN A 7 -22.67 41.62 -4.25
CA GLN A 7 -22.74 42.84 -3.44
C GLN A 7 -22.62 42.56 -1.94
N THR A 8 -23.15 41.41 -1.48
CA THR A 8 -23.06 40.99 -0.07
C THR A 8 -21.63 40.62 0.30
N THR A 9 -20.93 39.88 -0.55
CA THR A 9 -19.51 39.52 -0.34
C THR A 9 -18.59 40.74 -0.31
N GLU A 10 -18.77 41.68 -1.24
CA GLU A 10 -18.00 42.94 -1.25
C GLU A 10 -18.20 43.74 0.05
N THR A 11 -19.44 43.83 0.52
CA THR A 11 -19.77 44.53 1.77
C THR A 11 -19.09 43.89 2.99
N ILE A 12 -19.01 42.55 3.04
CA ILE A 12 -18.34 41.84 4.13
C ILE A 12 -16.83 42.10 4.13
N GLU A 13 -16.19 42.19 2.97
CA GLU A 13 -14.77 42.54 2.87
C GLU A 13 -14.51 43.98 3.36
N GLU A 14 -15.40 44.93 3.09
CA GLU A 14 -15.29 46.29 3.65
C GLU A 14 -15.37 46.27 5.19
N VAL A 15 -16.23 45.44 5.77
CA VAL A 15 -16.33 45.27 7.23
C VAL A 15 -15.03 44.70 7.81
N LYS A 16 -14.42 43.69 7.16
CA LYS A 16 -13.13 43.12 7.59
C LYS A 16 -12.03 44.18 7.64
N LEU A 17 -11.97 45.06 6.64
CA LEU A 17 -11.00 46.16 6.58
C LEU A 17 -11.27 47.26 7.61
N PHE A 18 -12.54 47.47 7.96
CA PHE A 18 -12.97 48.51 8.88
C PHE A 18 -12.74 48.15 10.35
N LEU A 19 -13.05 46.91 10.75
CA LEU A 19 -13.04 46.47 12.16
C LEU A 19 -11.74 46.73 12.91
N PRO A 20 -10.53 46.46 12.38
CA PRO A 20 -9.28 46.73 13.09
C PRO A 20 -9.12 48.21 13.49
N ARG A 21 -9.56 49.12 12.62
CA ARG A 21 -9.50 50.56 12.89
C ARG A 21 -10.51 50.96 13.97
N LEU A 22 -11.72 50.41 13.90
CA LEU A 22 -12.76 50.65 14.91
C LEU A 22 -12.33 50.13 16.29
N ILE A 23 -11.73 48.95 16.35
CA ILE A 23 -11.19 48.36 17.58
C ILE A 23 -10.09 49.24 18.18
N GLN A 24 -9.13 49.68 17.35
CA GLN A 24 -8.06 50.58 17.81
C GLN A 24 -8.62 51.92 18.32
N ALA A 25 -9.67 52.44 17.67
CA ALA A 25 -10.35 53.65 18.10
C ALA A 25 -11.05 53.45 19.46
N CYS A 26 -11.73 52.32 19.69
CA CYS A 26 -12.32 51.98 20.99
C CYS A 26 -11.25 51.96 22.10
N ASP A 27 -10.12 51.29 21.84
CA ASP A 27 -9.04 51.15 22.81
C ASP A 27 -8.37 52.51 23.11
N SER A 28 -8.21 53.38 22.11
CA SER A 28 -7.56 54.69 22.29
C SER A 28 -8.47 55.74 22.93
N ILE A 29 -9.75 55.77 22.54
CA ILE A 29 -10.71 56.79 22.98
C ILE A 29 -11.22 56.47 24.38
N SER A 30 -11.38 55.19 24.74
CA SER A 30 -11.80 54.80 26.10
C SER A 30 -10.84 55.32 27.18
N GLU A 31 -9.53 55.40 26.91
CA GLU A 31 -8.54 55.95 27.84
C GLU A 31 -8.79 57.43 28.17
N LEU A 32 -9.41 58.20 27.27
CA LEU A 32 -9.73 59.62 27.49
C LEU A 32 -10.86 59.82 28.52
N PHE A 33 -11.63 58.77 28.82
CA PHE A 33 -12.74 58.84 29.77
C PHE A 33 -12.31 58.66 31.24
N TYR A 34 -11.05 58.29 31.50
CA TYR A 34 -10.49 58.19 32.86
C TYR A 34 -9.88 59.50 33.37
N VAL A 35 -9.87 60.55 32.53
CA VAL A 35 -9.38 61.89 32.85
C VAL A 35 -10.50 62.92 32.61
N ALA A 36 -10.23 64.19 32.92
CA ALA A 36 -11.21 65.25 32.71
C ALA A 36 -11.54 65.40 31.20
N ILE A 37 -12.82 65.29 30.86
CA ILE A 37 -13.33 65.35 29.49
C ILE A 37 -13.09 66.76 28.90
N THR A 38 -12.53 66.79 27.69
CA THR A 38 -12.26 68.02 26.91
C THR A 38 -13.13 68.08 25.64
N ASP A 39 -13.18 69.24 24.98
CA ASP A 39 -13.86 69.39 23.68
C ASP A 39 -13.30 68.42 22.62
N GLU A 40 -11.99 68.15 22.66
CA GLU A 40 -11.32 67.17 21.79
C GLU A 40 -11.79 65.74 22.09
N THR A 41 -12.04 65.41 23.36
CA THR A 41 -12.59 64.10 23.76
C THR A 41 -13.97 63.88 23.16
N TRP A 42 -14.83 64.90 23.17
CA TRP A 42 -16.16 64.84 22.57
C TRP A 42 -16.13 64.69 21.06
N GLN A 43 -15.20 65.36 20.38
CA GLN A 43 -15.04 65.22 18.94
C GLN A 43 -14.64 63.78 18.56
N LEU A 44 -13.61 63.24 19.20
CA LEU A 44 -13.13 61.88 18.92
C LEU A 44 -14.19 60.82 19.28
N PHE A 45 -14.91 61.01 20.38
CA PHE A 45 -16.02 60.13 20.75
C PHE A 45 -17.16 60.17 19.71
N GLY A 46 -17.49 61.34 19.17
CA GLY A 46 -18.47 61.47 18.09
C GLY A 46 -18.08 60.71 16.82
N GLU A 47 -16.81 60.79 16.43
CA GLU A 47 -16.25 60.03 15.30
C GLU A 47 -16.33 58.51 15.55
N LEU A 48 -16.04 58.05 16.79
CA LEU A 48 -16.18 56.65 17.18
C LEU A 48 -17.62 56.15 17.08
N VAL A 49 -18.57 56.91 17.64
CA VAL A 49 -20.00 56.57 17.59
C VAL A 49 -20.50 56.50 16.15
N GLN A 50 -20.06 57.42 15.29
CA GLN A 50 -20.39 57.35 13.86
C GLN A 50 -19.87 56.07 13.23
N GLY A 51 -18.62 55.69 13.50
CA GLY A 51 -18.06 54.43 13.02
C GLY A 51 -18.81 53.19 13.51
N MET A 52 -19.29 53.20 14.76
CA MET A 52 -20.13 52.13 15.31
C MET A 52 -21.50 52.04 14.61
N ASP A 53 -22.15 53.18 14.35
CA ASP A 53 -23.43 53.23 13.62
C ASP A 53 -23.28 52.74 12.17
N ASP A 54 -22.20 53.14 11.48
CA ASP A 54 -21.90 52.70 10.12
C ASP A 54 -21.72 51.17 10.06
N LEU A 55 -20.95 50.58 10.99
CA LEU A 55 -20.82 49.12 11.10
C LEU A 55 -22.18 48.45 11.36
N TYR A 56 -22.93 48.95 12.33
CA TYR A 56 -24.22 48.39 12.71
C TYR A 56 -25.23 48.38 11.54
N ARG A 57 -25.33 49.50 10.81
CA ARG A 57 -26.18 49.59 9.61
C ARG A 57 -25.74 48.64 8.51
N THR A 58 -24.43 48.52 8.32
CA THR A 58 -23.83 47.61 7.33
C THR A 58 -24.17 46.16 7.64
N LEU A 59 -23.99 45.73 8.90
CA LEU A 59 -24.34 44.38 9.35
C LEU A 59 -25.84 44.11 9.19
N LYS A 60 -26.72 45.05 9.57
CA LYS A 60 -28.17 44.92 9.36
C LYS A 60 -28.54 44.78 7.89
N SER A 61 -27.88 45.54 7.02
CA SER A 61 -28.09 45.43 5.57
C SER A 61 -27.76 44.03 5.10
N VAL A 62 -26.55 43.54 5.39
CA VAL A 62 -26.06 42.19 5.02
C VAL A 62 -27.02 41.10 5.48
N VAL A 63 -27.42 41.11 6.75
CA VAL A 63 -28.37 40.13 7.31
C VAL A 63 -29.73 40.19 6.61
N SER A 64 -30.25 41.40 6.34
CA SER A 64 -31.58 41.57 5.73
C SER A 64 -31.63 41.19 4.25
N THR A 65 -30.50 41.22 3.55
CA THR A 65 -30.39 40.90 2.13
C THR A 65 -29.95 39.46 1.86
N ALA A 66 -29.61 38.69 2.89
CA ALA A 66 -29.17 37.31 2.78
C ALA A 66 -30.25 36.39 2.18
N SER A 67 -29.83 35.54 1.25
CA SER A 67 -30.67 34.50 0.63
C SER A 67 -30.99 33.36 1.60
N ILE A 68 -31.97 32.52 1.25
CA ILE A 68 -32.41 31.37 2.08
C ILE A 68 -31.28 30.36 2.32
N ASP A 69 -30.37 30.19 1.36
CA ASP A 69 -29.22 29.30 1.52
C ASP A 69 -28.12 29.95 2.38
N GLU A 70 -27.94 31.27 2.27
CA GLU A 70 -27.02 32.03 3.14
C GLU A 70 -27.52 32.07 4.59
N GLN A 71 -28.83 32.08 4.85
CA GLN A 71 -29.40 32.04 6.21
C GLN A 71 -29.01 30.80 7.03
N LYS A 72 -28.42 29.76 6.41
CA LYS A 72 -27.87 28.59 7.10
C LYS A 72 -26.39 28.74 7.50
N SER A 73 -25.71 29.79 7.04
CA SER A 73 -24.31 30.06 7.33
C SER A 73 -24.11 30.43 8.80
N VAL A 74 -23.05 29.87 9.39
CA VAL A 74 -22.64 30.22 10.76
C VAL A 74 -22.24 31.69 10.86
N MET A 75 -21.67 32.26 9.80
CA MET A 75 -21.26 33.66 9.74
C MET A 75 -22.45 34.61 9.92
N LEU A 76 -23.59 34.33 9.29
CA LEU A 76 -24.78 35.19 9.40
C LEU A 76 -25.38 35.13 10.81
N ALA A 77 -25.44 33.95 11.43
CA ALA A 77 -25.87 33.82 12.81
C ALA A 77 -24.99 34.62 13.79
N ILE A 78 -23.68 34.70 13.51
CA ILE A 78 -22.74 35.52 14.30
C ILE A 78 -23.04 37.00 14.10
N MET A 79 -23.27 37.47 12.87
CA MET A 79 -23.64 38.86 12.61
C MET A 79 -24.95 39.26 13.30
N GLU A 80 -25.98 38.40 13.25
CA GLU A 80 -27.25 38.62 13.96
C GLU A 80 -27.04 38.77 15.47
N ARG A 81 -26.27 37.86 16.06
CA ARG A 81 -25.93 37.92 17.50
C ARG A 81 -25.16 39.19 17.84
N THR A 82 -24.22 39.60 16.98
CA THR A 82 -23.45 40.83 17.17
C THR A 82 -24.36 42.06 17.13
N ILE A 83 -25.31 42.13 16.18
CA ILE A 83 -26.29 43.22 16.10
C ILE A 83 -27.09 43.33 17.39
N VAL A 84 -27.66 42.22 17.88
CA VAL A 84 -28.47 42.22 19.11
C VAL A 84 -27.64 42.60 20.34
N THR A 85 -26.41 42.09 20.44
CA THR A 85 -25.52 42.41 21.56
C THR A 85 -25.13 43.89 21.53
N PHE A 86 -24.77 44.41 20.35
CA PHE A 86 -24.42 45.81 20.15
C PHE A 86 -25.57 46.75 20.56
N GLU A 87 -26.82 46.45 20.18
CA GLU A 87 -27.98 47.28 20.56
C GLU A 87 -28.11 47.44 22.08
N ASN A 88 -27.94 46.34 22.83
CA ASN A 88 -28.03 46.35 24.28
C ASN A 88 -26.85 47.10 24.91
N THR A 89 -25.61 46.78 24.50
CA THR A 89 -24.40 47.42 25.04
C THR A 89 -24.35 48.92 24.71
N PHE A 90 -24.79 49.32 23.52
CA PHE A 90 -24.84 50.73 23.13
C PHE A 90 -25.91 51.51 23.91
N ALA A 91 -27.04 50.88 24.26
CA ALA A 91 -28.05 51.49 25.14
C ALA A 91 -27.49 51.73 26.55
N GLU A 92 -26.71 50.79 27.09
CA GLU A 92 -26.00 50.97 28.36
C GLU A 92 -24.98 52.10 28.29
N LEU A 93 -24.18 52.16 27.22
CA LEU A 93 -23.25 53.28 26.99
C LEU A 93 -23.97 54.63 27.02
N ASN A 94 -25.09 54.78 26.30
CA ASN A 94 -25.88 56.01 26.33
C ASN A 94 -26.37 56.36 27.74
N SER A 95 -26.83 55.36 28.50
CA SER A 95 -27.25 55.56 29.90
C SER A 95 -26.10 56.04 30.79
N TYR A 96 -24.88 55.54 30.62
CA TYR A 96 -23.71 56.04 31.35
C TYR A 96 -23.36 57.48 30.95
N MET A 97 -23.46 57.79 29.65
CA MET A 97 -23.21 59.14 29.15
C MET A 97 -24.24 60.16 29.67
N ASP A 98 -25.53 59.81 29.68
CA ASP A 98 -26.60 60.66 30.20
C ASP A 98 -26.48 60.93 31.71
N GLN A 99 -25.89 59.99 32.45
CA GLN A 99 -25.64 60.10 33.90
C GLN A 99 -24.27 60.69 34.24
N GLU A 100 -23.49 61.11 33.24
CA GLU A 100 -22.12 61.63 33.39
C GLU A 100 -21.15 60.62 34.06
N LEU A 101 -21.44 59.32 33.95
CA LEU A 101 -20.62 58.23 34.48
C LEU A 101 -19.49 57.86 33.49
N TYR A 102 -18.58 58.81 33.25
CA TYR A 102 -17.56 58.70 32.20
C TYR A 102 -16.63 57.49 32.34
N VAL A 103 -16.20 57.16 33.55
CA VAL A 103 -15.36 55.97 33.78
C VAL A 103 -16.09 54.68 33.36
N ALA A 104 -17.38 54.56 33.70
CA ALA A 104 -18.19 53.41 33.31
C ALA A 104 -18.43 53.37 31.79
N ALA A 105 -18.58 54.53 31.14
CA ALA A 105 -18.63 54.63 29.68
C ALA A 105 -17.30 54.18 29.03
N GLY A 106 -16.16 54.59 29.60
CA GLY A 106 -14.83 54.15 29.18
C GLY A 106 -14.64 52.64 29.33
N ASP A 107 -15.06 52.05 30.46
CA ASP A 107 -15.06 50.61 30.69
C ASP A 107 -15.95 49.87 29.66
N CYS A 108 -17.16 50.37 29.41
CA CYS A 108 -18.10 49.80 28.43
C CYS A 108 -17.50 49.78 27.01
N ILE A 109 -16.89 50.89 26.57
CA ILE A 109 -16.22 50.97 25.26
C ILE A 109 -15.06 49.96 25.19
N ARG A 110 -14.24 49.90 26.24
CA ARG A 110 -13.00 49.11 26.26
C ARG A 110 -13.23 47.61 26.40
N TYR A 111 -14.14 47.19 27.28
CA TYR A 111 -14.27 45.79 27.68
C TYR A 111 -15.51 45.10 27.13
N GLU A 112 -16.54 45.85 26.72
CA GLU A 112 -17.74 45.27 26.12
C GLU A 112 -17.74 45.48 24.61
N LEU A 113 -17.76 46.72 24.13
CA LEU A 113 -17.85 47.02 22.69
C LEU A 113 -16.59 46.60 21.90
N SER A 114 -15.40 46.96 22.39
CA SER A 114 -14.13 46.55 21.75
C SER A 114 -14.02 45.02 21.67
N ASN A 115 -14.44 44.30 22.71
CA ASN A 115 -14.43 42.84 22.72
C ASN A 115 -15.45 42.25 21.75
N LEU A 116 -16.68 42.78 21.69
CA LEU A 116 -17.68 42.39 20.71
C LEU A 116 -17.17 42.53 19.26
N PHE A 117 -16.48 43.63 18.96
CA PHE A 117 -15.89 43.85 17.64
C PHE A 117 -14.69 42.93 17.38
N LYS A 118 -13.86 42.63 18.39
CA LYS A 118 -12.79 41.63 18.30
C LYS A 118 -13.35 40.24 18.00
N GLU A 119 -14.44 39.83 18.65
CA GLU A 119 -15.12 38.56 18.38
C GLU A 119 -15.66 38.50 16.95
N LEU A 120 -16.33 39.56 16.48
CA LEU A 120 -16.80 39.63 15.10
C LEU A 120 -15.63 39.54 14.11
N ALA A 121 -14.57 40.33 14.31
CA ALA A 121 -13.38 40.31 13.45
C ALA A 121 -12.74 38.91 13.39
N THR A 122 -12.66 38.23 14.54
CA THR A 122 -12.15 36.86 14.63
C THR A 122 -12.96 35.90 13.75
N HIS A 123 -14.28 35.99 13.79
CA HIS A 123 -15.15 35.09 13.03
C HIS A 123 -15.25 35.42 11.54
N LEU A 124 -15.07 36.69 11.16
CA LEU A 124 -14.97 37.07 9.74
C LEU A 124 -13.65 36.60 9.12
N GLY A 125 -12.60 36.49 9.95
CA GLY A 125 -11.29 36.03 9.52
C GLY A 125 -10.56 37.02 8.62
N GLU A 126 -9.65 36.50 7.82
CA GLU A 126 -8.78 37.30 6.96
C GLU A 126 -9.47 37.75 5.66
N GLU A 127 -8.87 38.76 5.02
CA GLU A 127 -9.25 39.24 3.68
C GLU A 127 -9.20 38.12 2.64
N THR A 128 -10.18 38.10 1.74
CA THR A 128 -10.27 37.06 0.71
C THR A 128 -9.07 37.08 -0.24
N SER A 129 -8.56 38.28 -0.56
CA SER A 129 -7.36 38.47 -1.41
C SER A 129 -6.12 37.74 -0.86
N LEU A 130 -5.90 37.78 0.46
CA LEU A 130 -4.78 37.11 1.12
C LEU A 130 -4.94 35.59 1.07
N LYS A 131 -6.16 35.08 1.22
CA LYS A 131 -6.45 33.64 1.09
C LYS A 131 -6.22 33.14 -0.33
N GLU A 132 -6.60 33.92 -1.34
CA GLU A 132 -6.34 33.59 -2.75
C GLU A 132 -4.85 33.60 -3.08
N GLU A 133 -4.11 34.61 -2.59
CA GLU A 133 -2.65 34.65 -2.74
C GLU A 133 -1.97 33.45 -2.07
N ARG A 134 -2.43 33.08 -0.87
CA ARG A 134 -1.96 31.90 -0.14
C ARG A 134 -2.25 30.62 -0.91
N PHE A 135 -3.47 30.45 -1.41
CA PHE A 135 -3.85 29.29 -2.21
C PHE A 135 -2.98 29.18 -3.47
N ALA A 136 -2.81 30.28 -4.21
CA ALA A 136 -1.94 30.31 -5.38
C ALA A 136 -0.48 29.94 -5.04
N THR A 137 0.01 30.39 -3.88
CA THR A 137 1.35 30.04 -3.39
C THR A 137 1.46 28.55 -3.05
N ASN A 138 0.44 27.98 -2.37
CA ASN A 138 0.38 26.55 -2.07
C ASN A 138 0.29 25.70 -3.34
N MET A 139 -0.46 26.14 -4.36
CA MET A 139 -0.53 25.44 -5.64
C MET A 139 0.82 25.40 -6.36
N ARG A 140 1.60 26.50 -6.34
CA ARG A 140 2.98 26.51 -6.86
C ARG A 140 3.90 25.60 -6.07
N PHE A 141 3.75 25.55 -4.75
CA PHE A 141 4.50 24.62 -3.90
C PHE A 141 4.20 23.15 -4.27
N LEU A 142 2.92 22.81 -4.46
CA LEU A 142 2.54 21.47 -4.94
C LEU A 142 3.09 21.16 -6.33
N GLU A 143 3.07 22.11 -7.27
CA GLU A 143 3.62 21.90 -8.61
C GLU A 143 5.12 21.54 -8.55
N ARG A 144 5.87 22.16 -7.61
CA ARG A 144 7.30 21.93 -7.41
C ARG A 144 7.61 20.62 -6.67
N GLU A 145 6.95 20.37 -5.54
CA GLU A 145 7.31 19.27 -4.62
C GLU A 145 6.42 18.02 -4.79
N TYR A 146 5.18 18.19 -5.26
CA TYR A 146 4.14 17.15 -5.33
C TYR A 146 3.39 17.18 -6.67
N ALA A 147 4.12 17.15 -7.79
CA ALA A 147 3.58 17.42 -9.14
C ALA A 147 2.35 16.57 -9.53
N ASN A 148 2.29 15.32 -9.07
CA ASN A 148 1.14 14.44 -9.29
C ASN A 148 -0.11 14.94 -8.55
N LEU A 149 0.05 15.36 -7.30
CA LEU A 149 -1.03 15.91 -6.49
C LEU A 149 -1.51 17.25 -7.06
N TYR A 150 -0.60 18.11 -7.50
CA TYR A 150 -0.96 19.35 -8.22
C TYR A 150 -1.82 19.06 -9.46
N THR A 151 -1.40 18.09 -10.27
CA THR A 151 -2.12 17.72 -11.50
C THR A 151 -3.53 17.21 -11.20
N GLN A 152 -3.71 16.49 -10.09
CA GLN A 152 -5.00 16.02 -9.61
C GLN A 152 -5.88 17.18 -9.15
N LEU A 153 -5.36 18.08 -8.31
CA LEU A 153 -6.16 19.08 -7.62
C LEU A 153 -6.47 20.32 -8.46
N LYS A 154 -5.61 20.70 -9.42
CA LYS A 154 -5.71 21.98 -10.15
C LYS A 154 -7.02 22.22 -10.92
N ASN A 155 -7.75 21.15 -11.24
CA ASN A 155 -9.00 21.20 -12.00
C ASN A 155 -10.23 20.91 -11.13
N ILE A 156 -10.08 20.73 -9.82
CA ILE A 156 -11.18 20.49 -8.90
C ILE A 156 -11.78 21.85 -8.53
N GLU A 157 -13.07 22.02 -8.77
CA GLU A 157 -13.82 23.18 -8.28
C GLU A 157 -14.05 23.03 -6.76
N ILE A 158 -13.84 24.13 -6.04
CA ILE A 158 -14.02 24.15 -4.59
C ILE A 158 -15.52 24.21 -4.28
N ASP A 159 -15.96 23.29 -3.43
CA ASP A 159 -17.35 23.21 -2.98
C ASP A 159 -17.57 24.13 -1.78
N GLU A 160 -18.02 25.35 -2.07
CA GLU A 160 -18.36 26.37 -1.08
C GLU A 160 -19.67 26.07 -0.32
N GLN A 161 -20.49 25.13 -0.81
CA GLN A 161 -21.80 24.86 -0.22
C GLN A 161 -21.72 23.81 0.88
N ASN A 162 -20.94 22.75 0.65
CA ASN A 162 -20.82 21.66 1.63
C ASN A 162 -19.60 21.82 2.55
N TYR A 163 -18.68 22.73 2.25
CA TYR A 163 -17.47 22.96 3.04
C TYR A 163 -17.34 24.45 3.38
N GLU A 164 -17.83 24.84 4.57
CA GLU A 164 -17.82 26.22 5.04
C GLU A 164 -16.58 26.48 5.91
N SER A 165 -15.70 27.39 5.49
CA SER A 165 -14.57 27.87 6.31
C SER A 165 -15.11 28.71 7.47
N VAL A 166 -14.70 28.39 8.70
CA VAL A 166 -15.06 29.13 9.91
C VAL A 166 -13.84 29.32 10.80
N TYR A 167 -13.99 30.09 11.88
CA TYR A 167 -12.92 30.32 12.85
C TYR A 167 -13.37 29.92 14.25
N ALA A 168 -12.47 29.27 14.98
CA ALA A 168 -12.68 28.99 16.40
C ALA A 168 -12.59 30.28 17.22
N THR A 169 -13.03 30.23 18.48
CA THR A 169 -12.99 31.40 19.39
C THR A 169 -11.58 31.96 19.58
N ASN A 170 -10.54 31.12 19.51
CA ASN A 170 -9.14 31.56 19.56
C ASN A 170 -8.60 32.10 18.21
N GLY A 171 -9.45 32.21 17.18
CA GLY A 171 -9.11 32.69 15.85
C GLY A 171 -8.40 31.69 14.93
N ALA A 172 -8.23 30.44 15.36
CA ALA A 172 -7.70 29.41 14.49
C ALA A 172 -8.72 29.04 13.39
N PRO A 173 -8.27 28.92 12.12
CA PRO A 173 -9.12 28.41 11.05
C PRO A 173 -9.71 27.02 11.38
N ASN A 174 -10.92 26.78 10.92
CA ASN A 174 -11.63 25.53 11.08
C ASN A 174 -12.57 25.35 9.87
N LEU A 175 -13.24 24.20 9.80
CA LEU A 175 -14.10 23.84 8.68
C LEU A 175 -15.36 23.15 9.20
N ILE A 176 -16.49 23.51 8.60
CA ILE A 176 -17.74 22.78 8.75
C ILE A 176 -17.98 21.98 7.47
N VAL A 177 -18.25 20.69 7.63
CA VAL A 177 -18.70 19.82 6.55
C VAL A 177 -20.20 19.61 6.71
N HIS A 178 -20.97 20.18 5.79
CA HIS A 178 -22.42 19.97 5.70
C HIS A 178 -22.70 18.62 5.02
N ARG A 179 -23.70 17.92 5.53
CA ARG A 179 -24.09 16.60 5.04
C ARG A 179 -25.58 16.59 4.76
N ASP A 180 -26.00 15.68 3.87
CA ASP A 180 -27.42 15.49 3.53
C ASP A 180 -28.27 15.09 4.75
N THR A 181 -27.65 14.44 5.74
CA THR A 181 -28.23 14.21 7.07
C THR A 181 -28.03 15.45 7.92
N ALA A 182 -29.07 15.96 8.59
CA ALA A 182 -29.16 17.27 9.28
C ALA A 182 -28.06 17.65 10.32
N ASP A 183 -27.02 16.83 10.52
CA ASP A 183 -25.90 17.09 11.41
C ASP A 183 -24.62 17.46 10.64
N SER A 184 -24.36 18.77 10.55
CA SER A 184 -23.06 19.34 10.14
C SER A 184 -21.93 18.90 11.07
N VAL A 185 -20.72 18.75 10.56
CA VAL A 185 -19.55 18.32 11.35
C VAL A 185 -18.48 19.40 11.34
N TYR A 186 -18.14 19.89 12.52
CA TYR A 186 -16.92 20.67 12.70
C TYR A 186 -15.70 19.75 12.64
N LEU A 187 -14.70 20.15 11.85
CA LEU A 187 -13.46 19.41 11.65
C LEU A 187 -12.61 19.39 12.93
N TYR A 188 -12.59 20.50 13.65
CA TYR A 188 -11.94 20.68 14.95
C TYR A 188 -12.86 21.35 15.98
N SER A 189 -12.42 21.43 17.22
CA SER A 189 -13.00 22.20 18.32
C SER A 189 -13.32 23.64 17.90
N THR A 190 -14.54 24.08 18.21
CA THR A 190 -14.98 25.47 17.95
C THR A 190 -14.36 26.48 18.92
N TYR A 191 -13.73 26.02 20.00
CA TYR A 191 -13.10 26.88 21.01
C TYR A 191 -11.60 27.02 20.76
N ASP A 192 -10.89 25.88 20.70
CA ASP A 192 -9.44 25.83 20.54
C ASP A 192 -8.99 24.52 19.84
N PRO A 193 -8.73 24.57 18.52
CA PRO A 193 -8.20 23.45 17.75
C PRO A 193 -6.81 22.98 18.19
N PHE A 194 -5.97 23.87 18.71
CA PHE A 194 -4.61 23.52 19.13
C PHE A 194 -4.64 22.71 20.43
N PHE A 195 -5.52 23.08 21.37
CA PHE A 195 -5.73 22.30 22.59
C PHE A 195 -6.30 20.91 22.30
N GLU A 196 -7.25 20.80 21.37
CA GLU A 196 -7.75 19.49 20.92
C GLU A 196 -6.63 18.63 20.33
N ALA A 197 -5.81 19.22 19.44
CA ALA A 197 -4.66 18.53 18.83
C ALA A 197 -3.66 18.03 19.89
N GLU A 198 -3.36 18.84 20.91
CA GLU A 198 -2.49 18.45 22.03
C GLU A 198 -3.06 17.25 22.79
N ARG A 199 -4.34 17.32 23.20
CA ARG A 199 -5.02 16.22 23.91
C ARG A 199 -5.08 14.94 23.08
N TRP A 200 -5.25 15.05 21.77
CA TRP A 200 -5.23 13.91 20.87
C TRP A 200 -3.84 13.27 20.81
N VAL A 201 -2.77 14.06 20.65
CA VAL A 201 -1.40 13.51 20.62
C VAL A 201 -1.01 12.87 21.96
N GLU A 202 -1.40 13.47 23.10
CA GLU A 202 -1.21 12.87 24.43
C GLU A 202 -1.85 11.48 24.53
N SER A 203 -3.01 11.27 23.91
CA SER A 203 -3.70 9.97 23.91
C SER A 203 -2.99 8.90 23.07
N LEU A 204 -2.07 9.29 22.19
CA LEU A 204 -1.40 8.39 21.24
C LEU A 204 -0.02 7.92 21.72
N VAL A 205 0.47 8.38 22.86
CA VAL A 205 1.85 8.09 23.34
C VAL A 205 2.20 6.61 23.25
N ASP A 206 1.33 5.72 23.74
CA ASP A 206 1.59 4.26 23.73
C ASP A 206 1.57 3.66 22.31
N THR A 207 0.90 4.31 21.36
CA THR A 207 0.79 3.87 19.96
C THR A 207 2.00 4.29 19.15
N VAL A 208 2.49 5.51 19.36
CA VAL A 208 3.55 6.13 18.55
C VAL A 208 4.95 6.01 19.17
N SER A 209 5.06 5.88 20.50
CA SER A 209 6.36 5.81 21.17
C SER A 209 7.17 4.59 20.70
N GLY A 210 8.44 4.82 20.38
CA GLY A 210 9.35 3.78 19.87
C GLY A 210 9.12 3.38 18.41
N LYS A 211 8.10 3.91 17.72
CA LYS A 211 7.90 3.70 16.29
C LYS A 211 8.77 4.65 15.49
N SER A 212 9.17 4.25 14.29
CA SER A 212 9.96 5.09 13.38
C SER A 212 9.09 5.79 12.33
N ASN A 213 7.88 5.28 12.11
CA ASN A 213 6.97 5.77 11.08
C ASN A 213 5.56 5.92 11.63
N ILE A 214 4.86 6.93 11.14
CA ILE A 214 3.44 7.16 11.41
C ILE A 214 2.73 7.27 10.07
N VAL A 215 1.74 6.39 9.88
CA VAL A 215 0.78 6.47 8.78
C VAL A 215 -0.48 7.13 9.32
N MET A 216 -0.85 8.26 8.75
CA MET A 216 -1.96 9.07 9.22
C MET A 216 -3.10 9.09 8.22
N TYR A 217 -4.30 8.75 8.69
CA TYR A 217 -5.54 8.95 7.96
C TYR A 217 -6.22 10.25 8.42
N GLY A 218 -6.13 11.27 7.57
CA GLY A 218 -6.62 12.62 7.76
C GLY A 218 -5.51 13.64 7.98
N PHE A 219 -5.28 14.51 6.99
CA PHE A 219 -4.40 15.68 7.15
C PHE A 219 -5.16 16.87 7.74
N ALA A 220 -6.41 17.06 7.32
CA ALA A 220 -7.25 18.17 7.72
C ALA A 220 -6.49 19.51 7.62
N PHE A 221 -6.43 20.29 8.71
CA PHE A 221 -5.70 21.57 8.75
C PHE A 221 -4.28 21.42 9.35
N GLY A 222 -3.85 20.19 9.65
CA GLY A 222 -2.48 19.90 10.06
C GLY A 222 -2.14 20.21 11.53
N TYR A 223 -3.09 20.66 12.36
CA TYR A 223 -2.81 21.02 13.77
C TYR A 223 -2.24 19.85 14.58
N HIS A 224 -2.86 18.69 14.48
CA HIS A 224 -2.41 17.44 15.11
C HIS A 224 -1.11 16.92 14.50
N VAL A 225 -0.89 17.12 13.20
CA VAL A 225 0.34 16.72 12.52
C VAL A 225 1.53 17.55 13.03
N ASN A 226 1.35 18.87 13.13
CA ASN A 226 2.33 19.78 13.68
C ASN A 226 2.67 19.40 15.11
N ARG A 227 1.65 19.21 15.96
CA ARG A 227 1.87 18.86 17.38
C ARG A 227 2.58 17.52 17.54
N LEU A 228 2.26 16.53 16.71
CA LEU A 228 2.89 15.22 16.73
C LEU A 228 4.37 15.30 16.34
N ALA A 229 4.70 16.07 15.31
CA ALA A 229 6.09 16.24 14.88
C ALA A 229 6.93 17.10 15.84
N GLU A 230 6.32 18.01 16.60
CA GLU A 230 7.04 18.73 17.67
C GLU A 230 7.52 17.78 18.76
N ILE A 231 6.71 16.77 19.10
CA ILE A 231 7.03 15.77 20.13
C ILE A 231 7.94 14.67 19.56
N TYR A 232 7.73 14.29 18.31
CA TYR A 232 8.46 13.21 17.64
C TYR A 232 9.06 13.66 16.28
N PRO A 233 10.02 14.59 16.27
CA PRO A 233 10.55 15.20 15.03
C PRO A 233 11.26 14.22 14.10
N GLU A 234 11.82 13.14 14.66
CA GLU A 234 12.55 12.11 13.91
C GLU A 234 11.62 11.10 13.21
N GLN A 235 10.32 11.07 13.55
CA GLN A 235 9.39 10.10 12.98
C GLN A 235 8.99 10.47 11.56
N MET A 236 9.04 9.48 10.66
CA MET A 236 8.66 9.61 9.26
C MET A 236 7.13 9.65 9.12
N LEU A 237 6.58 10.73 8.58
CA LEU A 237 5.14 10.91 8.42
C LEU A 237 4.68 10.55 7.00
N TYR A 238 3.69 9.67 6.91
CA TYR A 238 3.01 9.31 5.66
C TYR A 238 1.54 9.67 5.79
N ILE A 239 1.07 10.63 5.00
CA ILE A 239 -0.22 11.27 5.20
C ILE A 239 -1.18 10.90 4.09
N TYR A 240 -2.39 10.49 4.46
CA TYR A 240 -3.49 10.20 3.56
C TYR A 240 -4.70 11.06 3.94
N GLU A 241 -5.04 12.06 3.13
CA GLU A 241 -6.27 12.85 3.29
C GLU A 241 -7.37 12.30 2.39
N PRO A 242 -8.41 11.65 2.93
CA PRO A 242 -9.43 11.03 2.09
C PRO A 242 -10.30 12.02 1.30
N ASN A 243 -10.27 13.33 1.62
CA ASN A 243 -11.19 14.31 1.04
C ASN A 243 -10.46 15.47 0.35
N GLU A 244 -10.60 15.58 -0.98
CA GLU A 244 -9.98 16.65 -1.76
C GLU A 244 -10.45 18.05 -1.34
N GLN A 245 -11.74 18.21 -1.00
CA GLN A 245 -12.31 19.50 -0.64
C GLN A 245 -11.76 20.00 0.70
N ILE A 246 -11.59 19.13 1.70
CA ILE A 246 -10.93 19.48 2.96
C ILE A 246 -9.49 19.96 2.71
N PHE A 247 -8.75 19.27 1.86
CA PHE A 247 -7.38 19.65 1.52
C PHE A 247 -7.32 20.99 0.78
N LEU A 248 -8.21 21.21 -0.19
CA LEU A 248 -8.31 22.48 -0.93
C LEU A 248 -8.65 23.65 0.01
N LYS A 249 -9.61 23.48 0.91
CA LYS A 249 -9.98 24.48 1.92
C LYS A 249 -8.83 24.81 2.87
N MET A 250 -8.10 23.79 3.33
CA MET A 250 -6.89 24.01 4.12
C MET A 250 -5.87 24.89 3.39
N MET A 251 -5.69 24.71 2.08
CA MET A 251 -4.76 25.52 1.29
C MET A 251 -5.15 27.01 1.18
N HIS A 252 -6.40 27.38 1.44
CA HIS A 252 -6.80 28.78 1.57
C HIS A 252 -6.47 29.39 2.93
N GLU A 253 -6.47 28.57 3.98
CA GLU A 253 -6.33 29.05 5.35
C GLU A 253 -4.89 28.92 5.87
N ILE A 254 -4.12 27.94 5.37
CA ILE A 254 -2.83 27.57 5.94
C ILE A 254 -1.77 27.43 4.86
N SER A 255 -0.56 27.94 5.14
CA SER A 255 0.59 27.77 4.24
C SER A 255 1.14 26.36 4.34
N LEU A 256 0.97 25.60 3.26
CA LEU A 256 1.43 24.21 3.15
C LEU A 256 2.96 24.14 3.19
N GLU A 257 3.66 25.07 2.54
CA GLU A 257 5.12 25.12 2.57
C GLU A 257 5.67 25.30 3.99
N LYS A 258 5.04 26.15 4.81
CA LYS A 258 5.45 26.34 6.22
C LYS A 258 5.24 25.07 7.06
N ILE A 259 4.20 24.30 6.79
CA ILE A 259 3.97 23.01 7.44
C ILE A 259 5.02 22.02 6.95
N CYS A 260 5.06 21.73 5.64
CA CYS A 260 5.87 20.67 5.08
C CYS A 260 7.38 20.85 5.29
N THR A 261 7.88 22.09 5.36
CA THR A 261 9.32 22.35 5.60
C THR A 261 9.76 22.07 7.03
N ARG A 262 8.83 22.06 8.00
CA ARG A 262 9.11 21.83 9.42
C ARG A 262 8.91 20.38 9.84
N LEU A 263 8.16 19.61 9.06
CA LEU A 263 7.76 18.26 9.38
C LEU A 263 8.51 17.23 8.52
N ASN A 264 8.81 16.07 9.10
CA ASN A 264 9.44 14.96 8.39
C ASN A 264 8.42 14.16 7.54
N ILE A 265 7.75 14.85 6.60
CA ILE A 265 6.75 14.26 5.71
C ILE A 265 7.43 13.56 4.52
N GLN A 266 7.11 12.28 4.35
CA GLN A 266 7.68 11.41 3.32
C GLN A 266 6.79 11.22 2.09
N ASP A 267 5.47 11.35 2.27
CA ASP A 267 4.47 11.29 1.21
C ASP A 267 3.14 11.90 1.70
N ILE A 268 2.41 12.55 0.78
CA ILE A 268 1.04 13.04 0.98
C ILE A 268 0.19 12.56 -0.20
N VAL A 269 -0.92 11.91 0.11
CA VAL A 269 -1.92 11.48 -0.88
C VAL A 269 -3.28 12.01 -0.49
N VAL A 270 -4.04 12.48 -1.48
CA VAL A 270 -5.36 13.07 -1.29
C VAL A 270 -6.39 12.34 -2.15
N GLY A 271 -7.57 12.02 -1.61
CA GLY A 271 -8.71 11.40 -2.29
C GLY A 271 -9.09 10.00 -1.80
N THR A 272 -10.03 9.31 -2.46
CA THR A 272 -10.64 8.06 -1.94
C THR A 272 -10.31 6.78 -2.72
N GLY A 273 -9.72 6.88 -3.92
CA GLY A 273 -9.55 5.74 -4.83
C GLY A 273 -8.62 4.63 -4.32
N LYS A 274 -9.07 3.35 -4.42
CA LYS A 274 -8.28 2.17 -4.02
C LYS A 274 -6.90 2.13 -4.69
N ALA A 275 -6.83 2.40 -6.00
CA ALA A 275 -5.56 2.41 -6.71
C ALA A 275 -4.56 3.44 -6.14
N MET A 276 -5.05 4.60 -5.66
CA MET A 276 -4.21 5.60 -5.01
C MET A 276 -3.73 5.10 -3.64
N ARG A 277 -4.60 4.44 -2.86
CA ARG A 277 -4.21 3.79 -1.59
C ARG A 277 -3.15 2.72 -1.80
N ASP A 278 -3.34 1.84 -2.78
CA ASP A 278 -2.39 0.78 -3.10
C ASP A 278 -1.03 1.37 -3.49
N GLN A 279 -1.03 2.44 -4.29
CA GLN A 279 0.19 3.14 -4.70
C GLN A 279 0.88 3.86 -3.53
N PHE A 280 0.10 4.47 -2.62
CA PHE A 280 0.59 5.08 -1.39
C PHE A 280 1.33 4.05 -0.53
N PHE A 281 0.70 2.91 -0.25
CA PHE A 281 1.35 1.84 0.52
C PHE A 281 2.57 1.28 -0.21
N TYR A 282 2.52 1.13 -1.54
CA TYR A 282 3.67 0.69 -2.33
C TYR A 282 4.87 1.65 -2.20
N ARG A 283 4.66 2.97 -2.31
CA ARG A 283 5.72 3.98 -2.14
C ARG A 283 6.23 4.02 -0.70
N MET A 284 5.33 3.95 0.27
CA MET A 284 5.68 3.88 1.69
C MET A 284 6.57 2.67 1.99
N LEU A 285 6.15 1.46 1.62
CA LEU A 285 6.88 0.22 1.90
C LEU A 285 8.26 0.19 1.25
N LYS A 286 8.47 0.92 0.15
CA LYS A 286 9.79 1.10 -0.44
C LYS A 286 10.72 1.91 0.44
N LYS A 287 10.24 2.91 1.17
CA LYS A 287 11.05 3.82 2.00
C LYS A 287 11.09 3.46 3.50
N ILE A 288 10.09 2.73 3.98
CA ILE A 288 9.84 2.50 5.41
C ILE A 288 11.03 1.82 6.12
N LYS A 289 11.38 2.32 7.31
CA LYS A 289 12.43 1.77 8.19
C LYS A 289 11.86 1.60 9.60
N GLY A 290 12.11 0.49 10.28
CA GLY A 290 11.60 0.28 11.64
C GLY A 290 10.09 0.02 11.71
N GLU A 291 9.50 0.16 12.90
CA GLU A 291 8.08 -0.11 13.15
C GLU A 291 7.17 1.05 12.75
N THR A 292 5.90 0.74 12.52
CA THR A 292 4.90 1.68 11.97
C THR A 292 3.69 1.76 12.88
N ALA A 293 3.29 2.98 13.24
CA ALA A 293 1.99 3.28 13.82
C ALA A 293 0.99 3.66 12.70
N ILE A 294 -0.28 3.28 12.86
CA ILE A 294 -1.38 3.78 12.03
C ILE A 294 -2.29 4.59 12.95
N VAL A 295 -2.51 5.86 12.64
CA VAL A 295 -3.29 6.79 13.46
C VAL A 295 -4.32 7.54 12.61
N SER A 296 -5.37 8.04 13.25
CA SER A 296 -6.42 8.80 12.57
C SER A 296 -7.16 9.70 13.57
N LEU A 297 -7.57 10.88 13.11
CA LEU A 297 -8.46 11.74 13.90
C LEU A 297 -9.85 11.10 14.03
N SER A 298 -10.49 11.31 15.18
CA SER A 298 -11.84 10.77 15.47
C SER A 298 -12.92 11.41 14.62
N VAL A 299 -12.72 12.64 14.11
CA VAL A 299 -13.70 13.32 13.26
C VAL A 299 -13.99 12.54 11.97
N TYR A 300 -13.02 11.80 11.44
CA TYR A 300 -13.23 10.94 10.27
C TYR A 300 -14.13 9.73 10.55
N ASP A 301 -14.29 9.31 11.82
CA ASP A 301 -15.30 8.29 12.17
C ASP A 301 -16.71 8.82 11.93
N ARG A 302 -16.92 10.12 12.15
CA ARG A 302 -18.21 10.77 11.89
C ARG A 302 -18.41 11.02 10.41
N MET A 303 -17.36 11.36 9.66
CA MET A 303 -17.46 11.65 8.22
C MET A 303 -17.70 10.39 7.39
N ASP A 304 -16.81 9.40 7.48
CA ASP A 304 -16.92 8.14 6.75
C ASP A 304 -16.16 7.02 7.50
N LEU A 305 -16.86 6.36 8.41
CA LEU A 305 -16.31 5.24 9.18
C LEU A 305 -15.91 4.05 8.29
N GLN A 306 -16.60 3.85 7.16
CA GLN A 306 -16.36 2.71 6.29
C GLN A 306 -15.06 2.90 5.52
N ALA A 307 -14.85 4.06 4.89
CA ALA A 307 -13.61 4.37 4.19
C ALA A 307 -12.38 4.32 5.13
N LYS A 308 -12.53 4.79 6.38
CA LYS A 308 -11.46 4.70 7.39
C LYS A 308 -11.13 3.24 7.74
N LYS A 309 -12.13 2.39 7.92
CA LYS A 309 -11.92 0.96 8.20
C LYS A 309 -11.22 0.27 7.03
N GLU A 310 -11.65 0.54 5.81
CA GLU A 310 -11.00 0.01 4.61
C GLU A 310 -9.54 0.44 4.53
N PHE A 311 -9.24 1.71 4.74
CA PHE A 311 -7.86 2.20 4.78
C PHE A 311 -7.02 1.47 5.85
N ALA A 312 -7.55 1.30 7.05
CA ALA A 312 -6.83 0.62 8.13
C ALA A 312 -6.58 -0.87 7.82
N GLU A 313 -7.53 -1.54 7.18
CA GLU A 313 -7.39 -2.93 6.72
C GLU A 313 -6.34 -3.04 5.60
N ASP A 314 -6.41 -2.16 4.59
CA ASP A 314 -5.45 -2.09 3.49
C ASP A 314 -4.02 -1.81 4.02
N ALA A 315 -3.88 -0.85 4.93
CA ALA A 315 -2.60 -0.50 5.56
C ALA A 315 -2.00 -1.69 6.33
N LYS A 316 -2.82 -2.36 7.14
CA LYS A 316 -2.41 -3.53 7.91
C LYS A 316 -2.02 -4.69 6.98
N ALA A 317 -2.79 -4.93 5.92
CA ALA A 317 -2.49 -5.94 4.92
C ALA A 317 -1.15 -5.65 4.23
N ALA A 318 -0.92 -4.41 3.78
CA ALA A 318 0.31 -4.00 3.12
C ALA A 318 1.54 -4.21 4.03
N ILE A 319 1.48 -3.78 5.30
CA ILE A 319 2.57 -3.96 6.26
C ILE A 319 2.85 -5.45 6.52
N LEU A 320 1.81 -6.26 6.71
CA LEU A 320 1.97 -7.71 6.95
C LEU A 320 2.53 -8.44 5.72
N THR A 321 2.07 -8.11 4.52
CA THR A 321 2.56 -8.67 3.25
C THR A 321 4.03 -8.33 3.05
N TYR A 322 4.44 -7.09 3.36
CA TYR A 322 5.83 -6.69 3.30
C TYR A 322 6.71 -7.44 4.30
N ALA A 323 6.29 -7.52 5.57
CA ALA A 323 7.03 -8.27 6.60
C ALA A 323 7.15 -9.77 6.25
N SER A 324 6.07 -10.37 5.74
CA SER A 324 6.03 -11.76 5.28
C SER A 324 6.97 -11.98 4.11
N SER A 325 6.93 -11.11 3.09
CA SER A 325 7.83 -11.18 1.93
C SER A 325 9.30 -11.13 2.36
N ARG A 326 9.67 -10.22 3.27
CA ARG A 326 11.03 -10.14 3.81
C ARG A 326 11.44 -11.44 4.49
N SER A 327 10.57 -12.00 5.35
CA SER A 327 10.83 -13.28 6.03
C SER A 327 11.03 -14.44 5.05
N ILE A 328 10.22 -14.49 3.99
CA ILE A 328 10.28 -15.53 2.96
C ILE A 328 11.61 -15.45 2.19
N TYR A 329 12.00 -14.27 1.69
CA TYR A 329 13.27 -14.12 0.97
C TYR A 329 14.50 -14.40 1.86
N ASN A 330 14.46 -14.02 3.15
CA ASN A 330 15.52 -14.37 4.10
C ASN A 330 15.69 -15.89 4.26
N ARG A 331 14.59 -16.65 4.19
CA ARG A 331 14.60 -18.09 4.37
C ARG A 331 14.90 -18.86 3.08
N PHE A 332 14.39 -18.39 1.95
CA PHE A 332 14.33 -19.17 0.71
C PHE A 332 15.11 -18.56 -0.46
N GLY A 333 15.66 -17.34 -0.37
CA GLY A 333 16.33 -16.67 -1.49
C GLY A 333 17.37 -17.54 -2.20
N ILE A 334 18.35 -18.06 -1.45
CA ILE A 334 19.39 -18.98 -1.99
C ILE A 334 18.80 -20.31 -2.46
N GLN A 335 17.80 -20.85 -1.75
CA GLN A 335 17.15 -22.10 -2.15
C GLN A 335 16.43 -21.95 -3.49
N TRP A 336 15.71 -20.84 -3.70
CA TRP A 336 15.05 -20.55 -4.97
C TRP A 336 16.05 -20.30 -6.08
N THR A 337 17.12 -19.53 -5.83
CA THR A 337 18.21 -19.38 -6.78
C THR A 337 18.77 -20.74 -7.23
N ARG A 338 19.03 -21.65 -6.28
CA ARG A 338 19.47 -23.03 -6.57
C ARG A 338 18.45 -23.77 -7.42
N ASN A 339 17.19 -23.78 -6.99
CA ASN A 339 16.11 -24.50 -7.68
C ASN A 339 15.95 -24.00 -9.11
N GLN A 340 15.84 -22.70 -9.32
CA GLN A 340 15.68 -22.07 -10.64
C GLN A 340 16.84 -22.43 -11.55
N LEU A 341 18.08 -22.32 -11.07
CA LEU A 341 19.26 -22.66 -11.86
C LEU A 341 19.31 -24.17 -12.19
N PHE A 342 19.09 -25.04 -11.21
CA PHE A 342 19.14 -26.50 -11.41
C PHE A 342 18.02 -26.98 -12.34
N ASN A 343 16.80 -26.47 -12.18
CA ASN A 343 15.68 -26.81 -13.04
C ASN A 343 15.82 -26.22 -14.44
N THR A 344 16.58 -25.14 -14.61
CA THR A 344 16.90 -24.62 -15.95
C THR A 344 17.68 -25.63 -16.79
N ALA A 345 18.47 -26.51 -16.16
CA ALA A 345 19.11 -27.63 -16.85
C ALA A 345 18.13 -28.66 -17.41
N PHE A 346 16.89 -28.73 -16.88
CA PHE A 346 15.80 -29.53 -17.44
C PHE A 346 14.97 -28.73 -18.44
N ASN A 347 14.77 -27.43 -18.22
CA ASN A 347 13.98 -26.56 -19.11
C ASN A 347 14.48 -26.55 -20.56
N ILE A 348 15.77 -26.83 -20.79
CA ILE A 348 16.35 -26.96 -22.14
C ILE A 348 15.91 -28.24 -22.87
N THR A 349 15.42 -29.26 -22.16
CA THR A 349 14.99 -30.54 -22.72
C THR A 349 13.51 -30.85 -22.50
N THR A 350 12.83 -30.12 -21.61
CA THR A 350 11.38 -30.20 -21.42
C THR A 350 10.64 -29.20 -22.33
N PRO A 351 9.43 -29.52 -22.80
CA PRO A 351 8.62 -28.57 -23.53
C PRO A 351 7.99 -27.49 -22.63
N SER A 352 7.89 -26.29 -23.17
CA SER A 352 7.09 -25.20 -22.62
C SER A 352 5.59 -25.50 -22.76
N LEU A 353 4.75 -25.03 -21.83
CA LEU A 353 3.28 -25.12 -21.92
C LEU A 353 2.70 -24.37 -23.14
N LYS A 354 3.52 -23.55 -23.82
CA LYS A 354 3.17 -22.68 -24.96
C LYS A 354 2.16 -23.28 -25.94
N GLY A 355 2.39 -24.50 -26.42
CA GLY A 355 1.57 -25.13 -27.46
C GLY A 355 0.14 -25.51 -27.03
N LEU A 356 -0.11 -25.60 -25.72
CA LEU A 356 -1.42 -25.98 -25.18
C LEU A 356 -2.37 -24.79 -24.96
N LYS A 357 -1.97 -23.57 -25.33
CA LYS A 357 -2.82 -22.38 -25.18
C LYS A 357 -4.17 -22.57 -25.87
N GLY A 358 -5.24 -22.44 -25.09
CA GLY A 358 -6.62 -22.52 -25.59
C GLY A 358 -7.09 -23.90 -26.09
N LYS A 359 -6.29 -24.97 -25.93
CA LYS A 359 -6.62 -26.29 -26.49
C LYS A 359 -7.75 -27.03 -25.77
N PHE A 360 -8.14 -26.54 -24.58
CA PHE A 360 -9.15 -27.16 -23.73
C PHE A 360 -10.31 -26.20 -23.42
N GLU A 361 -10.58 -25.22 -24.29
CA GLU A 361 -11.70 -24.27 -24.13
C GLU A 361 -13.07 -24.95 -24.02
N HIS A 362 -13.20 -26.14 -24.62
CA HIS A 362 -14.39 -26.96 -24.65
C HIS A 362 -14.51 -27.92 -23.45
N LEU A 363 -13.74 -27.73 -22.37
CA LEU A 363 -13.67 -28.61 -21.19
C LEU A 363 -13.67 -27.81 -19.88
N PRO A 364 -14.42 -28.22 -18.84
CA PRO A 364 -14.23 -27.71 -17.49
C PRO A 364 -12.96 -28.28 -16.88
N ALA A 365 -12.37 -27.54 -15.94
CA ALA A 365 -11.25 -28.00 -15.13
C ALA A 365 -11.66 -28.11 -13.65
N VAL A 366 -11.26 -29.19 -13.00
CA VAL A 366 -11.42 -29.39 -11.55
C VAL A 366 -10.06 -29.26 -10.89
N ILE A 367 -9.86 -28.21 -10.10
CA ILE A 367 -8.62 -27.96 -9.36
C ILE A 367 -8.76 -28.54 -7.96
N VAL A 368 -7.98 -29.59 -7.70
CA VAL A 368 -8.03 -30.36 -6.46
C VAL A 368 -6.97 -29.84 -5.47
N GLY A 369 -7.43 -29.42 -4.30
CA GLY A 369 -6.59 -29.06 -3.16
C GLY A 369 -6.43 -30.21 -2.16
N ALA A 370 -5.59 -30.02 -1.14
CA ALA A 370 -5.32 -31.03 -0.11
C ALA A 370 -6.12 -30.80 1.20
N GLY A 371 -7.13 -29.92 1.16
CA GLY A 371 -7.95 -29.57 2.32
C GLY A 371 -8.85 -30.71 2.78
N PRO A 372 -9.13 -30.84 4.10
CA PRO A 372 -10.03 -31.84 4.67
C PRO A 372 -11.33 -32.13 3.91
N SER A 373 -11.98 -31.13 3.31
CA SER A 373 -13.26 -31.32 2.62
C SER A 373 -13.18 -32.21 1.38
N LEU A 374 -11.97 -32.44 0.84
CA LEU A 374 -11.75 -33.30 -0.32
C LEU A 374 -12.36 -34.69 -0.12
N GLU A 375 -12.33 -35.23 1.10
CA GLU A 375 -12.83 -36.57 1.41
C GLU A 375 -14.30 -36.74 1.03
N HIS A 376 -15.12 -35.69 1.15
CA HIS A 376 -16.53 -35.72 0.78
C HIS A 376 -16.76 -35.77 -0.73
N ASP A 377 -15.79 -35.35 -1.53
CA ASP A 377 -15.92 -35.24 -2.99
C ASP A 377 -15.26 -36.40 -3.74
N ILE A 378 -14.60 -37.33 -3.05
CA ILE A 378 -13.83 -38.44 -3.69
C ILE A 378 -14.71 -39.28 -4.63
N GLU A 379 -15.91 -39.67 -4.20
CA GLU A 379 -16.83 -40.47 -5.04
C GLU A 379 -17.28 -39.69 -6.28
N ASN A 380 -17.55 -38.40 -6.12
CA ASN A 380 -17.94 -37.52 -7.22
C ASN A 380 -16.77 -37.25 -8.17
N LEU A 381 -15.55 -37.13 -7.64
CA LEU A 381 -14.31 -36.97 -8.43
C LEU A 381 -14.04 -38.19 -9.32
N MET A 382 -14.32 -39.40 -8.84
CA MET A 382 -14.23 -40.61 -9.67
C MET A 382 -15.21 -40.56 -10.87
N GLN A 383 -16.41 -39.99 -10.67
CA GLN A 383 -17.41 -39.85 -11.73
C GLN A 383 -17.07 -38.73 -12.72
N ILE A 384 -16.60 -37.58 -12.22
CA ILE A 384 -16.33 -36.39 -13.04
C ILE A 384 -15.04 -36.54 -13.86
N LYS A 385 -14.16 -37.48 -13.53
CA LYS A 385 -12.91 -37.73 -14.26
C LYS A 385 -13.14 -37.92 -15.77
N GLN A 386 -14.25 -38.52 -16.18
CA GLN A 386 -14.59 -38.74 -17.59
C GLN A 386 -15.31 -37.54 -18.24
N ARG A 387 -15.37 -36.39 -17.55
CA ARG A 387 -16.19 -35.21 -17.93
C ARG A 387 -15.42 -33.90 -17.82
N ALA A 388 -14.36 -33.86 -17.01
CA ALA A 388 -13.60 -32.66 -16.70
C ALA A 388 -12.10 -32.95 -16.52
N LEU A 389 -11.26 -31.95 -16.80
CA LEU A 389 -9.83 -32.03 -16.53
C LEU A 389 -9.55 -31.91 -15.03
N ILE A 390 -9.33 -33.04 -14.37
CA ILE A 390 -8.79 -33.06 -13.01
C ILE A 390 -7.33 -32.59 -12.99
N ILE A 391 -7.08 -31.48 -12.29
CA ILE A 391 -5.77 -30.88 -12.04
C ILE A 391 -5.43 -31.01 -10.56
N ALA A 392 -4.39 -31.78 -10.24
CA ALA A 392 -3.87 -31.89 -8.88
C ALA A 392 -2.96 -30.71 -8.55
N ALA A 393 -3.34 -29.87 -7.59
CA ALA A 393 -2.47 -28.81 -7.09
C ALA A 393 -1.53 -29.35 -6.00
N GLY A 394 -0.24 -29.48 -6.32
CA GLY A 394 0.83 -29.81 -5.38
C GLY A 394 0.58 -31.09 -4.59
N SER A 395 0.51 -30.97 -3.26
CA SER A 395 0.40 -32.09 -2.33
C SER A 395 -0.94 -32.84 -2.38
N SER A 396 -1.96 -32.33 -3.07
CA SER A 396 -3.23 -33.04 -3.29
C SER A 396 -3.03 -34.40 -3.99
N ILE A 397 -1.94 -34.56 -4.74
CA ILE A 397 -1.59 -35.82 -5.39
C ILE A 397 -1.52 -37.00 -4.41
N GLN A 398 -1.09 -36.78 -3.16
CA GLN A 398 -1.01 -37.84 -2.16
C GLN A 398 -2.40 -38.40 -1.84
N SER A 399 -3.38 -37.51 -1.71
CA SER A 399 -4.76 -37.89 -1.39
C SER A 399 -5.43 -38.54 -2.60
N LEU A 400 -5.23 -37.97 -3.80
CA LEU A 400 -5.76 -38.53 -5.04
C LEU A 400 -5.22 -39.96 -5.28
N THR A 401 -3.90 -40.18 -5.16
CA THR A 401 -3.34 -41.52 -5.28
C THR A 401 -3.82 -42.48 -4.20
N HIS A 402 -3.99 -42.01 -2.95
CA HIS A 402 -4.53 -42.82 -1.85
C HIS A 402 -5.92 -43.40 -2.19
N TYR A 403 -6.77 -42.60 -2.84
CA TYR A 403 -8.10 -43.01 -3.28
C TYR A 403 -8.15 -43.61 -4.70
N GLY A 404 -7.00 -43.86 -5.33
CA GLY A 404 -6.93 -44.46 -6.67
C GLY A 404 -7.38 -43.54 -7.81
N ILE A 405 -7.39 -42.22 -7.59
CA ILE A 405 -7.74 -41.22 -8.60
C ILE A 405 -6.46 -40.70 -9.27
N GLU A 406 -6.28 -41.03 -10.56
CA GLU A 406 -5.21 -40.44 -11.38
C GLU A 406 -5.71 -39.12 -12.02
N PRO A 407 -5.08 -37.97 -11.73
CA PRO A 407 -5.39 -36.68 -12.37
C PRO A 407 -4.88 -36.63 -13.81
N HIS A 408 -5.39 -35.68 -14.60
CA HIS A 408 -4.92 -35.44 -15.97
C HIS A 408 -3.65 -34.59 -16.01
N LEU A 409 -3.46 -33.74 -14.99
CA LEU A 409 -2.33 -32.84 -14.86
C LEU A 409 -1.98 -32.65 -13.38
N ILE A 410 -0.69 -32.69 -13.06
CA ILE A 410 -0.16 -32.19 -11.79
C ILE A 410 0.40 -30.78 -12.04
N VAL A 411 0.09 -29.85 -11.15
CA VAL A 411 0.72 -28.53 -11.13
C VAL A 411 1.50 -28.38 -9.83
N SER A 412 2.75 -27.94 -9.90
CA SER A 412 3.56 -27.71 -8.70
C SER A 412 4.56 -26.57 -8.88
N MET A 413 4.72 -25.75 -7.85
CA MET A 413 5.67 -24.62 -7.84
C MET A 413 6.46 -24.47 -6.53
N ASP A 414 6.15 -25.23 -5.48
CA ASP A 414 6.74 -25.00 -4.15
C ASP A 414 8.23 -25.42 -4.12
N GLY A 415 9.08 -24.46 -3.77
CA GLY A 415 10.53 -24.61 -3.69
C GLY A 415 11.05 -25.28 -2.42
N GLY A 416 10.21 -25.44 -1.41
CA GLY A 416 10.54 -25.96 -0.09
C GLY A 416 10.64 -27.49 -0.05
N SER A 417 11.36 -27.99 0.96
CA SER A 417 11.56 -29.45 1.13
C SER A 417 10.26 -30.20 1.40
N GLY A 418 9.24 -29.55 1.96
CA GLY A 418 7.90 -30.14 2.14
C GLY A 418 7.30 -30.62 0.81
N ASN A 419 7.56 -29.89 -0.28
CA ASN A 419 7.12 -30.29 -1.61
C ASN A 419 7.79 -31.58 -2.08
N TYR A 420 9.12 -31.70 -1.93
CA TYR A 420 9.82 -32.95 -2.20
C TYR A 420 9.25 -34.12 -1.39
N HIS A 421 8.89 -33.89 -0.12
CA HIS A 421 8.26 -34.92 0.72
C HIS A 421 6.87 -35.32 0.25
N ALA A 422 6.11 -34.41 -0.38
CA ALA A 422 4.81 -34.73 -0.96
C ALA A 422 4.94 -35.70 -2.15
N PHE A 423 5.98 -35.52 -2.98
CA PHE A 423 6.19 -36.32 -4.20
C PHE A 423 7.09 -37.55 -4.01
N LYS A 424 7.94 -37.61 -2.97
CA LYS A 424 8.92 -38.70 -2.82
C LYS A 424 8.29 -40.08 -2.67
N SER A 425 7.13 -40.18 -2.01
CA SER A 425 6.42 -41.45 -1.74
C SER A 425 5.36 -41.82 -2.78
N VAL A 426 5.13 -40.98 -3.78
CA VAL A 426 4.13 -41.20 -4.83
C VAL A 426 4.83 -41.44 -6.16
N GLU A 427 4.33 -42.39 -6.94
CA GLU A 427 4.78 -42.60 -8.32
C GLU A 427 3.93 -41.74 -9.24
N THR A 428 4.56 -40.78 -9.93
CA THR A 428 3.85 -39.79 -10.76
C THR A 428 4.46 -39.63 -12.15
N SER A 429 5.49 -40.40 -12.51
CA SER A 429 6.20 -40.24 -13.80
C SER A 429 5.34 -40.50 -15.04
N HIS A 430 4.23 -41.23 -14.87
CA HIS A 430 3.24 -41.51 -15.91
C HIS A 430 2.20 -40.39 -16.09
N ILE A 431 2.17 -39.40 -15.20
CA ILE A 431 1.19 -38.31 -15.18
C ILE A 431 1.84 -37.03 -15.74
N PRO A 432 1.18 -36.30 -16.66
CA PRO A 432 1.59 -34.96 -17.03
C PRO A 432 1.88 -34.05 -15.84
N PHE A 433 3.04 -33.41 -15.83
CA PHE A 433 3.52 -32.61 -14.72
C PHE A 433 3.96 -31.23 -15.19
N LEU A 434 3.12 -30.22 -14.92
CA LEU A 434 3.46 -28.81 -15.11
C LEU A 434 4.17 -28.27 -13.88
N TYR A 435 5.42 -27.83 -14.04
CA TYR A 435 6.18 -27.19 -12.98
C TYR A 435 6.58 -25.76 -13.32
N ILE A 436 6.78 -24.95 -12.26
CA ILE A 436 7.46 -23.66 -12.35
C ILE A 436 8.90 -23.85 -11.84
N PRO A 437 9.94 -23.33 -12.50
CA PRO A 437 11.34 -23.61 -12.17
C PRO A 437 11.79 -23.32 -10.73
N GLN A 438 11.04 -22.53 -9.97
CA GLN A 438 11.29 -22.35 -8.53
C GLN A 438 11.01 -23.59 -7.65
N ILE A 439 10.34 -24.62 -8.19
CA ILE A 439 10.05 -25.89 -7.51
C ILE A 439 11.32 -26.55 -6.95
N ASP A 440 11.21 -27.28 -5.84
CA ASP A 440 12.35 -28.08 -5.33
C ASP A 440 12.87 -29.00 -6.44
N TYR A 441 14.12 -28.80 -6.85
CA TYR A 441 14.71 -29.45 -8.02
C TYR A 441 14.69 -30.97 -7.94
N ARG A 442 14.69 -31.53 -6.73
CA ARG A 442 14.65 -32.98 -6.51
C ARG A 442 13.33 -33.61 -6.92
N VAL A 443 12.25 -32.82 -6.99
CA VAL A 443 10.97 -33.27 -7.54
C VAL A 443 11.13 -33.51 -9.04
N VAL A 444 11.77 -32.58 -9.75
CA VAL A 444 12.04 -32.69 -11.19
C VAL A 444 13.04 -33.80 -11.48
N ASP A 445 14.12 -33.93 -10.69
CA ASP A 445 15.12 -35.02 -10.83
C ASP A 445 14.47 -36.43 -10.79
N LYS A 446 13.37 -36.60 -10.04
CA LYS A 446 12.64 -37.87 -9.94
C LYS A 446 11.75 -38.15 -11.17
N GLN A 447 11.36 -37.12 -11.92
CA GLN A 447 10.50 -37.26 -13.09
C GLN A 447 11.33 -37.44 -14.36
N ALA A 448 11.23 -38.61 -14.99
CA ALA A 448 11.95 -38.91 -16.22
C ALA A 448 11.21 -38.46 -17.48
N THR A 449 9.88 -38.34 -17.44
CA THR A 449 8.99 -38.14 -18.60
C THR A 449 7.81 -37.23 -18.22
N ASN A 450 7.06 -36.77 -19.23
CA ASN A 450 5.81 -36.01 -19.07
C ASN A 450 5.94 -34.66 -18.33
N LEU A 451 7.15 -34.11 -18.28
CA LEU A 451 7.41 -32.80 -17.72
C LEU A 451 7.05 -31.69 -18.71
N ILE A 452 6.42 -30.65 -18.20
CA ILE A 452 6.07 -29.42 -18.92
C ILE A 452 6.43 -28.26 -18.00
N HIS A 453 6.89 -27.14 -18.54
CA HIS A 453 7.21 -25.97 -17.73
C HIS A 453 6.48 -24.70 -18.17
N ALA A 454 6.29 -23.80 -17.21
CA ALA A 454 5.92 -22.41 -17.41
C ALA A 454 6.74 -21.54 -16.44
N TYR A 455 6.69 -20.21 -16.60
CA TYR A 455 7.52 -19.30 -15.81
C TYR A 455 6.67 -18.38 -14.95
N PHE A 456 7.23 -17.87 -13.85
CA PHE A 456 6.64 -16.74 -13.15
C PHE A 456 7.22 -15.41 -13.61
N ASN A 457 6.41 -14.35 -13.49
CA ASN A 457 6.81 -12.98 -13.80
C ASN A 457 8.02 -12.53 -12.96
N ASN A 458 8.16 -13.02 -11.73
CA ASN A 458 9.25 -12.74 -10.80
C ASN A 458 10.42 -13.74 -10.87
N ASP A 459 10.36 -14.77 -11.74
CA ASP A 459 11.46 -15.71 -11.97
C ASP A 459 12.48 -15.11 -12.95
N ILE A 460 13.27 -14.16 -12.45
CA ILE A 460 14.22 -13.40 -13.28
C ILE A 460 15.31 -14.34 -13.83
N ILE A 461 15.74 -15.33 -13.05
CA ILE A 461 16.85 -16.23 -13.39
C ILE A 461 16.47 -17.14 -14.56
N SER A 462 15.43 -17.96 -14.41
CA SER A 462 15.08 -18.92 -15.47
C SER A 462 14.61 -18.20 -16.73
N ARG A 463 13.95 -17.04 -16.60
CA ARG A 463 13.56 -16.23 -17.75
C ARG A 463 14.75 -15.66 -18.51
N TYR A 464 15.77 -15.16 -17.80
CA TYR A 464 17.00 -14.68 -18.43
C TYR A 464 17.68 -15.81 -19.20
N VAL A 465 17.98 -16.92 -18.51
CA VAL A 465 18.73 -18.03 -19.09
C VAL A 465 17.99 -18.60 -20.30
N MET A 466 16.69 -18.82 -20.20
CA MET A 466 15.90 -19.39 -21.29
C MET A 466 15.51 -18.36 -22.36
N GLY A 467 15.86 -17.07 -22.23
CA GLY A 467 15.49 -16.04 -23.20
C GLY A 467 13.97 -15.81 -23.32
N VAL A 468 13.24 -15.91 -22.21
CA VAL A 468 11.78 -15.80 -22.17
C VAL A 468 11.34 -14.35 -22.35
N SER A 469 10.73 -14.06 -23.49
CA SER A 469 9.97 -12.82 -23.73
C SER A 469 8.47 -13.09 -23.58
N GLY A 470 7.74 -12.18 -22.91
CA GLY A 470 6.35 -12.41 -22.49
C GLY A 470 5.32 -12.56 -23.63
N ILE A 471 5.74 -12.43 -24.89
CA ILE A 471 4.88 -12.59 -26.06
C ILE A 471 4.79 -14.06 -26.49
N GLU A 472 5.83 -14.85 -26.22
CA GLU A 472 5.95 -16.21 -26.75
C GLU A 472 5.75 -17.31 -25.71
N ASP A 473 6.41 -17.24 -24.56
CA ASP A 473 6.34 -18.28 -23.53
C ASP A 473 5.28 -17.92 -22.46
N PRO A 474 4.63 -18.93 -21.85
CA PRO A 474 3.69 -18.72 -20.76
C PRO A 474 4.41 -18.16 -19.53
N VAL A 475 4.05 -16.93 -19.15
CA VAL A 475 4.50 -16.27 -17.92
C VAL A 475 3.27 -16.00 -17.06
N PHE A 476 3.23 -16.63 -15.90
CA PHE A 476 2.16 -16.51 -14.91
C PHE A 476 2.52 -15.49 -13.83
N ASP A 477 1.51 -14.92 -13.19
CA ASP A 477 1.69 -14.14 -11.97
C ASP A 477 2.15 -15.08 -10.84
N SER A 478 3.09 -14.63 -10.01
CA SER A 478 3.46 -15.38 -8.81
C SER A 478 2.32 -15.36 -7.79
N ASN A 479 1.89 -16.54 -7.34
CA ASN A 479 0.87 -16.71 -6.30
C ASN A 479 1.45 -17.24 -4.98
N LEU A 480 0.69 -17.11 -3.89
CA LEU A 480 1.05 -17.63 -2.56
C LEU A 480 0.80 -19.13 -2.42
N SER A 481 -0.01 -19.73 -3.30
CA SER A 481 -0.32 -21.16 -3.31
C SER A 481 -0.29 -21.72 -4.72
N VAL A 482 0.01 -23.02 -4.81
CA VAL A 482 -0.02 -23.81 -6.05
C VAL A 482 -1.41 -23.76 -6.69
N THR A 483 -2.48 -23.57 -5.91
CA THR A 483 -3.84 -23.41 -6.42
C THR A 483 -3.96 -22.24 -7.41
N GLY A 484 -3.39 -21.08 -7.09
CA GLY A 484 -3.40 -19.93 -8.02
C GLY A 484 -2.66 -20.24 -9.32
N THR A 485 -1.55 -20.97 -9.25
CA THR A 485 -0.82 -21.46 -10.44
C THR A 485 -1.65 -22.46 -11.25
N ALA A 486 -2.38 -23.36 -10.60
CA ALA A 486 -3.28 -24.31 -11.26
C ALA A 486 -4.46 -23.60 -11.94
N VAL A 487 -4.99 -22.53 -11.33
CA VAL A 487 -6.00 -21.65 -11.95
C VAL A 487 -5.44 -21.02 -13.22
N GLN A 488 -4.26 -20.39 -13.14
CA GLN A 488 -3.63 -19.79 -14.30
C GLN A 488 -3.31 -20.81 -15.40
N ALA A 489 -2.93 -22.04 -15.03
CA ALA A 489 -2.76 -23.13 -15.98
C ALA A 489 -4.09 -23.48 -16.68
N ALA A 490 -5.19 -23.68 -15.93
CA ALA A 490 -6.50 -23.97 -16.50
C ALA A 490 -7.00 -22.85 -17.43
N LEU A 491 -6.80 -21.59 -17.04
CA LEU A 491 -7.10 -20.41 -17.85
C LEU A 491 -6.26 -20.37 -19.13
N TYR A 492 -4.95 -20.66 -19.02
CA TYR A 492 -4.05 -20.72 -20.18
C TYR A 492 -4.47 -21.81 -21.17
N LEU A 493 -4.88 -22.97 -20.67
CA LEU A 493 -5.45 -24.06 -21.45
C LEU A 493 -6.79 -23.69 -22.11
N GLY A 494 -7.44 -22.60 -21.69
CA GLY A 494 -8.65 -22.03 -22.28
C GLY A 494 -9.95 -22.34 -21.53
N CYS A 495 -9.90 -23.08 -20.42
CA CYS A 495 -11.08 -23.55 -19.70
C CYS A 495 -11.98 -22.37 -19.30
N LYS A 496 -13.28 -22.44 -19.64
CA LYS A 496 -14.27 -21.40 -19.31
C LYS A 496 -15.05 -21.66 -18.03
N GLU A 497 -14.87 -22.84 -17.46
CA GLU A 497 -15.44 -23.23 -16.19
C GLU A 497 -14.37 -23.94 -15.34
N ILE A 498 -14.15 -23.42 -14.13
CA ILE A 498 -13.13 -23.90 -13.21
C ILE A 498 -13.79 -24.21 -11.86
N ILE A 499 -13.68 -25.46 -11.43
CA ILE A 499 -14.29 -25.99 -10.21
C ILE A 499 -13.20 -26.23 -9.16
N PHE A 500 -13.37 -25.68 -7.96
CA PHE A 500 -12.51 -25.91 -6.81
C PHE A 500 -13.09 -27.00 -5.92
N THR A 501 -12.26 -27.96 -5.52
CA THR A 501 -12.58 -28.95 -4.48
C THR A 501 -11.36 -29.15 -3.57
N GLY A 502 -11.58 -29.43 -2.28
CA GLY A 502 -10.50 -29.54 -1.30
C GLY A 502 -9.71 -28.24 -1.10
N GLN A 503 -10.27 -27.08 -1.46
CA GLN A 503 -9.65 -25.77 -1.30
C GLN A 503 -10.18 -25.09 -0.03
N ASP A 504 -9.87 -25.68 1.13
CA ASP A 504 -10.53 -25.25 2.38
C ASP A 504 -10.07 -23.90 2.90
N LEU A 505 -8.79 -23.55 2.71
CA LEU A 505 -8.21 -22.24 3.10
C LEU A 505 -8.51 -21.85 4.56
N SER A 506 -8.78 -22.85 5.39
CA SER A 506 -9.21 -22.79 6.77
C SER A 506 -9.10 -24.20 7.38
N TYR A 507 -9.37 -24.33 8.68
CA TYR A 507 -9.31 -25.60 9.41
C TYR A 507 -10.71 -25.99 9.90
N PRO A 508 -11.56 -26.59 9.04
CA PRO A 508 -12.81 -27.16 9.50
C PRO A 508 -12.53 -28.27 10.53
N ASP A 509 -13.27 -28.25 11.64
CA ASP A 509 -13.13 -29.21 12.75
C ASP A 509 -11.68 -29.41 13.26
N ASP A 510 -10.90 -28.31 13.26
CA ASP A 510 -9.47 -28.30 13.62
C ASP A 510 -8.62 -29.32 12.81
N CYS A 511 -9.05 -29.68 11.60
CA CYS A 511 -8.31 -30.56 10.69
C CYS A 511 -7.46 -29.74 9.70
N VAL A 512 -6.19 -30.14 9.51
CA VAL A 512 -5.21 -29.37 8.70
C VAL A 512 -5.15 -29.83 7.23
N TYR A 513 -5.32 -31.13 6.99
CA TYR A 513 -5.28 -31.74 5.65
C TYR A 513 -6.26 -32.91 5.55
N ALA A 514 -6.62 -33.29 4.32
CA ALA A 514 -7.40 -34.49 4.04
C ALA A 514 -6.69 -35.79 4.45
N THR A 515 -7.50 -36.84 4.67
CA THR A 515 -7.02 -38.21 4.88
C THR A 515 -6.11 -38.65 3.72
N GLY A 516 -4.93 -39.17 4.05
CA GLY A 516 -3.91 -39.59 3.06
C GLY A 516 -2.77 -38.58 2.83
N ALA A 517 -2.93 -37.31 3.23
CA ALA A 517 -1.85 -36.32 3.16
C ALA A 517 -0.82 -36.50 4.31
N GLN A 518 0.29 -37.19 4.03
CA GLN A 518 1.31 -37.56 5.05
C GLN A 518 2.56 -36.68 5.04
N HIS A 519 2.56 -35.54 4.33
CA HIS A 519 3.75 -34.67 4.22
C HIS A 519 3.99 -33.78 5.45
N ALA A 520 3.07 -33.72 6.41
CA ALA A 520 3.15 -32.90 7.61
C ALA A 520 3.13 -33.73 8.90
N SER A 521 4.04 -33.45 9.84
CA SER A 521 4.10 -34.11 11.15
C SER A 521 3.00 -33.63 12.11
N ASP A 522 2.63 -34.45 13.09
CA ASP A 522 1.60 -34.07 14.07
C ASP A 522 2.00 -32.86 14.92
N ASN A 523 3.29 -32.74 15.26
CA ASN A 523 3.83 -31.56 15.93
C ASN A 523 3.66 -30.28 15.09
N TYR A 524 3.80 -30.37 13.76
CA TYR A 524 3.55 -29.24 12.86
C TYR A 524 2.06 -28.88 12.85
N LYS A 525 1.17 -29.87 12.70
CA LYS A 525 -0.29 -29.64 12.71
C LYS A 525 -0.75 -28.95 14.00
N LEU A 526 -0.28 -29.40 15.16
CA LEU A 526 -0.58 -28.77 16.46
C LEU A 526 -0.09 -27.32 16.55
N LYS A 527 1.12 -27.03 16.04
CA LYS A 527 1.64 -25.65 16.00
C LYS A 527 0.79 -24.75 15.11
N VAL A 528 0.39 -25.25 13.95
CA VAL A 528 -0.47 -24.52 13.00
C VAL A 528 -1.81 -24.20 13.63
N LEU A 529 -2.47 -25.19 14.25
CA LEU A 529 -3.74 -24.98 14.93
C LEU A 529 -3.61 -24.02 16.11
N LYS A 530 -2.52 -24.04 16.88
CA LYS A 530 -2.27 -23.03 17.93
C LYS A 530 -2.11 -21.62 17.35
N ALA A 531 -1.51 -21.48 16.17
CA ALA A 531 -1.32 -20.21 15.49
C ALA A 531 -2.58 -19.71 14.73
N ALA A 532 -3.60 -20.55 14.57
CA ALA A 532 -4.84 -20.20 13.88
C ALA A 532 -5.78 -19.37 14.77
N THR A 533 -5.43 -18.10 15.00
CA THR A 533 -6.20 -17.17 15.85
C THR A 533 -7.23 -16.36 15.07
N LEU A 534 -7.20 -16.40 13.74
CA LEU A 534 -8.14 -15.70 12.87
C LEU A 534 -9.31 -16.62 12.50
N THR A 535 -10.37 -16.02 11.94
CA THR A 535 -11.51 -16.77 11.40
C THR A 535 -11.95 -16.23 10.05
N VAL A 536 -12.55 -17.10 9.23
CA VAL A 536 -13.15 -16.79 7.92
C VAL A 536 -14.53 -17.42 7.81
N GLU A 537 -15.42 -16.81 7.03
CA GLU A 537 -16.74 -17.40 6.70
C GLU A 537 -16.53 -18.65 5.83
N ASN A 538 -17.25 -19.72 6.14
CA ASN A 538 -17.26 -20.94 5.33
C ASN A 538 -18.51 -21.00 4.42
N VAL A 539 -18.52 -21.94 3.48
CA VAL A 539 -19.61 -22.07 2.49
C VAL A 539 -21.00 -22.34 3.11
N ASN A 540 -21.06 -22.82 4.36
CA ASN A 540 -22.31 -23.06 5.10
C ASN A 540 -22.79 -21.83 5.90
N GLY A 541 -22.10 -20.68 5.78
CA GLY A 541 -22.42 -19.45 6.50
C GLY A 541 -21.96 -19.41 7.96
N THR A 542 -21.20 -20.41 8.42
CA THR A 542 -20.55 -20.40 9.74
C THR A 542 -19.09 -19.95 9.61
N ARG A 543 -18.28 -20.01 10.68
CA ARG A 543 -16.89 -19.53 10.67
C ARG A 543 -15.90 -20.65 11.00
N ASN A 544 -14.85 -20.76 10.20
CA ASN A 544 -13.72 -21.65 10.46
C ASN A 544 -12.53 -20.88 11.00
N ARG A 545 -11.69 -21.55 11.79
CA ARG A 545 -10.38 -21.01 12.19
C ARG A 545 -9.44 -21.00 11.00
N THR A 546 -8.56 -20.00 10.94
CA THR A 546 -7.53 -19.89 9.91
C THR A 546 -6.28 -19.19 10.43
N THR A 547 -5.16 -19.34 9.71
CA THR A 547 -3.93 -18.58 9.94
C THR A 547 -3.90 -17.34 9.05
N ASN A 548 -3.02 -16.38 9.37
CA ASN A 548 -2.78 -15.25 8.47
C ASN A 548 -2.32 -15.70 7.07
N GLY A 549 -1.48 -16.75 7.00
CA GLY A 549 -1.01 -17.30 5.72
C GLY A 549 -2.15 -17.82 4.84
N LEU A 550 -3.05 -18.66 5.37
CA LEU A 550 -4.19 -19.16 4.59
C LEU A 550 -5.19 -18.05 4.24
N LYS A 551 -5.39 -17.07 5.13
CA LYS A 551 -6.21 -15.88 4.82
C LYS A 551 -5.62 -15.07 3.66
N GLN A 552 -4.30 -14.88 3.62
CA GLN A 552 -3.62 -14.23 2.50
C GLN A 552 -3.72 -15.09 1.23
N THR A 553 -3.62 -16.42 1.32
CA THR A 553 -3.84 -17.32 0.19
C THR A 553 -5.26 -17.21 -0.37
N LEU A 554 -6.28 -17.09 0.50
CA LEU A 554 -7.65 -16.87 0.07
C LEU A 554 -7.78 -15.57 -0.74
N ILE A 555 -7.23 -14.47 -0.22
CA ILE A 555 -7.23 -13.17 -0.91
C ILE A 555 -6.49 -13.24 -2.25
N ASP A 556 -5.31 -13.87 -2.29
CA ASP A 556 -4.52 -14.05 -3.52
C ASP A 556 -5.27 -14.86 -4.61
N ILE A 557 -6.04 -15.88 -4.20
CA ILE A 557 -6.90 -16.63 -5.13
C ILE A 557 -8.06 -15.73 -5.62
N GLU A 558 -8.72 -15.00 -4.72
CA GLU A 558 -9.81 -14.08 -5.06
C GLU A 558 -9.35 -13.00 -6.06
N GLU A 559 -8.22 -12.34 -5.79
CA GLU A 559 -7.60 -11.35 -6.69
C GLU A 559 -7.18 -11.96 -8.04
N THR A 560 -6.78 -13.24 -8.05
CA THR A 560 -6.42 -13.94 -9.29
C THR A 560 -7.64 -14.17 -10.17
N ILE A 561 -8.76 -14.63 -9.60
CA ILE A 561 -9.97 -14.97 -10.38
C ILE A 561 -10.83 -13.75 -10.72
N GLU A 562 -10.78 -12.69 -9.92
CA GLU A 562 -11.48 -11.41 -10.19
C GLU A 562 -11.09 -10.81 -11.55
N LYS A 563 -9.84 -11.03 -11.99
CA LYS A 563 -9.32 -10.61 -13.31
C LYS A 563 -10.04 -11.27 -14.50
N TYR A 564 -10.84 -12.33 -14.27
CA TYR A 564 -11.46 -13.14 -15.32
C TYR A 564 -12.98 -13.26 -15.16
N PRO A 565 -13.75 -12.15 -15.26
CA PRO A 565 -15.20 -12.16 -15.04
C PRO A 565 -16.00 -12.96 -16.09
N SER A 566 -15.37 -13.33 -17.21
CA SER A 566 -15.99 -14.17 -18.25
C SER A 566 -15.84 -15.67 -18.01
N VAL A 567 -15.08 -16.08 -16.99
CA VAL A 567 -14.88 -17.48 -16.60
C VAL A 567 -15.75 -17.78 -15.40
N ARG A 568 -16.44 -18.92 -15.44
CA ARG A 568 -17.28 -19.37 -14.33
C ARG A 568 -16.44 -20.11 -13.30
N PHE A 569 -16.42 -19.63 -12.07
CA PHE A 569 -15.73 -20.29 -10.97
C PHE A 569 -16.74 -20.89 -9.99
N ILE A 570 -16.54 -22.16 -9.61
CA ILE A 570 -17.43 -22.89 -8.70
C ILE A 570 -16.61 -23.42 -7.52
N ASN A 571 -17.05 -23.19 -6.30
CA ASN A 571 -16.46 -23.77 -5.09
C ASN A 571 -17.34 -24.90 -4.56
N THR A 572 -16.81 -26.12 -4.60
CA THR A 572 -17.45 -27.34 -4.08
C THR A 572 -16.93 -27.77 -2.70
N SER A 573 -15.93 -27.06 -2.16
CA SER A 573 -15.29 -27.37 -0.87
C SER A 573 -16.26 -27.16 0.29
N LYS A 574 -17.09 -28.17 0.57
CA LYS A 574 -18.30 -28.11 1.43
C LYS A 574 -18.06 -27.61 2.86
N LEU A 575 -16.85 -27.78 3.38
CA LEU A 575 -16.46 -27.33 4.71
C LEU A 575 -15.45 -26.18 4.68
N GLY A 576 -15.04 -25.77 3.49
CA GLY A 576 -13.99 -24.78 3.27
C GLY A 576 -14.46 -23.33 3.43
N ALA A 577 -13.49 -22.42 3.40
CA ALA A 577 -13.74 -21.00 3.33
C ALA A 577 -14.57 -20.66 2.09
N LYS A 578 -15.45 -19.68 2.23
CA LYS A 578 -16.11 -19.06 1.09
C LYS A 578 -15.07 -18.27 0.30
N ILE A 579 -15.06 -18.46 -1.01
CA ILE A 579 -14.16 -17.78 -1.95
C ILE A 579 -14.99 -16.78 -2.73
N LYS A 580 -14.68 -15.48 -2.64
CA LYS A 580 -15.34 -14.44 -3.44
C LYS A 580 -15.18 -14.72 -4.94
N HIS A 581 -16.11 -14.22 -5.75
CA HIS A 581 -16.15 -14.44 -7.19
C HIS A 581 -16.35 -15.91 -7.61
N THR A 582 -16.84 -16.77 -6.70
CA THR A 582 -17.24 -18.15 -6.99
C THR A 582 -18.71 -18.40 -6.66
N GLU A 583 -19.35 -19.32 -7.39
CA GLU A 583 -20.62 -19.92 -7.03
C GLU A 583 -20.37 -21.09 -6.06
N SER A 584 -21.04 -21.13 -4.91
CA SER A 584 -20.95 -22.28 -4.00
C SER A 584 -21.98 -23.34 -4.36
N LEU A 585 -21.54 -24.51 -4.81
CA LEU A 585 -22.41 -25.62 -5.22
C LEU A 585 -21.86 -26.95 -4.69
N PRO A 586 -22.70 -27.92 -4.27
CA PRO A 586 -22.25 -29.28 -3.99
C PRO A 586 -21.66 -29.95 -5.25
N MET A 587 -20.64 -30.78 -5.09
CA MET A 587 -20.01 -31.49 -6.21
C MET A 587 -21.02 -32.40 -6.94
N GLU A 588 -22.01 -32.95 -6.23
CA GLU A 588 -23.07 -33.77 -6.83
C GLU A 588 -23.85 -33.01 -7.91
N GLU A 589 -24.17 -31.73 -7.64
CA GLU A 589 -24.89 -30.88 -8.60
C GLU A 589 -24.03 -30.58 -9.84
N VAL A 590 -22.73 -30.36 -9.63
CA VAL A 590 -21.76 -30.21 -10.72
C VAL A 590 -21.70 -31.48 -11.56
N CYS A 591 -21.60 -32.66 -10.93
CA CYS A 591 -21.58 -33.95 -11.62
C CYS A 591 -22.84 -34.19 -12.46
N LEU A 592 -24.03 -33.82 -11.94
CA LEU A 592 -25.30 -33.91 -12.65
C LEU A 592 -25.35 -32.97 -13.86
N ARG A 593 -24.89 -31.73 -13.70
CA ARG A 593 -24.85 -30.74 -14.78
C ARG A 593 -23.89 -31.14 -15.91
N LEU A 594 -22.77 -31.79 -15.54
CA LEU A 594 -21.77 -32.26 -16.50
C LEU A 594 -22.03 -33.68 -17.02
N LYS A 595 -23.19 -34.28 -16.73
CA LYS A 595 -23.46 -35.69 -17.04
C LYS A 595 -23.29 -36.08 -18.52
N ASP A 596 -23.58 -35.14 -19.42
CA ASP A 596 -23.56 -35.34 -20.87
C ASP A 596 -22.20 -34.97 -21.50
N TRP A 597 -21.23 -34.52 -20.69
CA TRP A 597 -19.87 -34.27 -21.13
C TRP A 597 -19.13 -35.59 -21.26
N ASN A 598 -18.24 -35.67 -22.23
CA ASN A 598 -17.41 -36.85 -22.45
C ASN A 598 -15.97 -36.42 -22.71
N LEU A 599 -15.06 -36.93 -21.89
CA LEU A 599 -13.63 -36.71 -21.99
C LEU A 599 -12.98 -38.02 -22.44
N ALA A 600 -12.27 -37.97 -23.57
CA ALA A 600 -11.48 -39.11 -24.00
C ALA A 600 -10.42 -39.47 -22.94
N PRO A 601 -10.20 -40.76 -22.65
CA PRO A 601 -9.05 -41.19 -21.86
C PRO A 601 -7.77 -40.61 -22.48
N ASP A 602 -6.82 -40.17 -21.65
CA ASP A 602 -5.51 -39.67 -22.07
C ASP A 602 -5.48 -38.42 -22.97
N VAL A 603 -6.60 -37.70 -23.13
CA VAL A 603 -6.69 -36.47 -23.96
C VAL A 603 -5.56 -35.46 -23.72
N PHE A 604 -5.10 -35.33 -22.46
CA PHE A 604 -4.03 -34.41 -22.12
C PHE A 604 -2.66 -34.91 -22.61
N LYS A 605 -2.40 -36.23 -22.52
CA LYS A 605 -1.17 -36.86 -23.03
C LYS A 605 -1.11 -36.76 -24.56
N GLU A 606 -2.23 -36.97 -25.24
CA GLU A 606 -2.33 -36.78 -26.69
C GLU A 606 -2.06 -35.32 -27.08
N ALA A 607 -2.67 -34.36 -26.37
CA ALA A 607 -2.44 -32.95 -26.62
C ALA A 607 -0.96 -32.55 -26.44
N ILE A 608 -0.26 -33.10 -25.44
CA ILE A 608 1.19 -32.92 -25.27
C ILE A 608 1.94 -33.39 -26.51
N GLN A 609 1.67 -34.61 -26.98
CA GLN A 609 2.38 -35.19 -28.13
C GLN A 609 2.13 -34.40 -29.42
N VAL A 610 0.92 -33.86 -29.62
CA VAL A 610 0.52 -33.16 -30.84
C VAL A 610 0.97 -31.69 -30.84
N HIS A 611 0.91 -31.02 -29.69
CA HIS A 611 1.04 -29.56 -29.63
C HIS A 611 2.31 -29.07 -28.95
N LEU A 612 3.00 -29.90 -28.18
CA LEU A 612 4.22 -29.49 -27.51
C LEU A 612 5.46 -29.95 -28.28
N SER A 613 6.41 -29.03 -28.42
CA SER A 613 7.73 -29.28 -28.99
C SER A 613 8.81 -28.81 -28.02
N ARG A 614 9.98 -29.44 -28.09
CA ARG A 614 11.18 -28.95 -27.41
C ARG A 614 11.62 -27.62 -28.03
N TYR A 615 12.45 -26.87 -27.31
CA TYR A 615 13.08 -25.68 -27.85
C TYR A 615 14.05 -26.03 -28.98
N GLU A 616 14.18 -25.11 -29.94
CA GLU A 616 15.17 -25.20 -31.02
C GLU A 616 16.60 -25.24 -30.46
N ASP A 617 17.49 -26.00 -31.12
CA ASP A 617 18.88 -26.15 -30.71
C ASP A 617 19.62 -24.80 -30.55
N SER A 618 19.27 -23.80 -31.37
CA SER A 618 19.83 -22.45 -31.28
C SER A 618 19.53 -21.79 -29.92
N ARG A 619 18.31 -21.94 -29.41
CA ARG A 619 17.89 -21.41 -28.11
C ARG A 619 18.54 -22.18 -26.96
N ILE A 620 18.73 -23.49 -27.11
CA ILE A 620 19.46 -24.31 -26.14
C ILE A 620 20.92 -23.83 -26.03
N LEU A 621 21.60 -23.64 -27.17
CA LEU A 621 22.98 -23.13 -27.21
C LEU A 621 23.08 -21.73 -26.57
N GLU A 622 22.16 -20.81 -26.91
CA GLU A 622 22.11 -19.48 -26.31
C GLU A 622 21.92 -19.55 -24.78
N SER A 623 21.10 -20.48 -24.30
CA SER A 623 20.88 -20.68 -22.87
C SER A 623 22.16 -21.16 -22.16
N MET A 624 22.93 -22.05 -22.80
CA MET A 624 24.23 -22.51 -22.29
C MET A 624 25.27 -21.37 -22.24
N ASP A 625 25.30 -20.52 -23.25
CA ASP A 625 26.17 -19.34 -23.28
C ASP A 625 25.82 -18.35 -22.17
N LYS A 626 24.52 -18.14 -21.90
CA LYS A 626 24.05 -17.31 -20.79
C LYS A 626 24.44 -17.87 -19.42
N VAL A 627 24.35 -19.19 -19.22
CA VAL A 627 24.85 -19.84 -17.98
C VAL A 627 26.35 -19.63 -17.82
N SER A 628 27.11 -19.80 -18.90
CA SER A 628 28.57 -19.57 -18.89
C SER A 628 28.92 -18.10 -18.60
N LYS A 629 28.13 -17.16 -19.15
CA LYS A 629 28.26 -15.73 -18.85
C LYS A 629 28.00 -15.44 -17.37
N LEU A 630 26.93 -16.00 -16.79
CA LEU A 630 26.62 -15.83 -15.36
C LEU A 630 27.77 -16.33 -14.47
N GLN A 631 28.36 -17.49 -14.79
CA GLN A 631 29.53 -18.01 -14.06
C GLN A 631 30.70 -17.01 -14.06
N ASN A 632 31.03 -16.47 -15.24
CA ASN A 632 32.13 -15.52 -15.39
C ASN A 632 31.86 -14.23 -14.61
N GLU A 633 30.64 -13.71 -14.69
CA GLU A 633 30.24 -12.52 -13.96
C GLU A 633 30.20 -12.74 -12.43
N LEU A 634 29.87 -13.93 -11.93
CA LEU A 634 29.98 -14.24 -10.49
C LEU A 634 31.42 -14.11 -9.99
N ASN A 635 32.41 -14.53 -10.79
CA ASN A 635 33.83 -14.36 -10.45
C ASN A 635 34.22 -12.88 -10.43
N GLN A 636 33.77 -12.12 -11.43
CA GLN A 636 33.99 -10.67 -11.49
C GLN A 636 33.38 -9.95 -10.28
N VAL A 637 32.13 -10.28 -9.91
CA VAL A 637 31.46 -9.71 -8.74
C VAL A 637 32.23 -10.05 -7.47
N ASP A 638 32.65 -11.30 -7.28
CA ASP A 638 33.43 -11.73 -6.11
C ASP A 638 34.76 -10.97 -5.96
N GLU A 639 35.50 -10.75 -7.06
CA GLU A 639 36.72 -9.93 -7.06
C GLU A 639 36.46 -8.48 -6.65
N LYS A 640 35.44 -7.85 -7.23
CA LYS A 640 35.05 -6.47 -6.95
C LYS A 640 34.57 -6.29 -5.51
N VAL A 641 33.73 -7.20 -5.02
CA VAL A 641 33.24 -7.23 -3.64
C VAL A 641 34.39 -7.34 -2.65
N LYS A 642 35.39 -8.19 -2.91
CA LYS A 642 36.60 -8.29 -2.08
C LYS A 642 37.41 -6.99 -2.09
N ARG A 643 37.51 -6.30 -3.23
CA ARG A 643 38.18 -4.99 -3.32
C ARG A 643 37.42 -3.93 -2.53
N ILE A 644 36.11 -3.80 -2.74
CA ILE A 644 35.24 -2.88 -2.01
C ILE A 644 35.37 -3.10 -0.50
N GLN A 645 35.26 -4.34 -0.03
CA GLN A 645 35.38 -4.63 1.40
C GLN A 645 36.74 -4.21 2.00
N ARG A 646 37.84 -4.47 1.28
CA ARG A 646 39.17 -4.02 1.73
C ARG A 646 39.28 -2.50 1.78
N THR A 647 38.62 -1.79 0.87
CA THR A 647 38.61 -0.33 0.84
C THR A 647 37.71 0.24 1.94
N LEU A 648 36.51 -0.31 2.14
CA LEU A 648 35.58 0.04 3.22
C LEU A 648 36.26 -0.03 4.60
N ASN A 649 37.00 -1.11 4.87
CA ASN A 649 37.70 -1.30 6.15
C ASN A 649 38.77 -0.24 6.45
N LYS A 650 39.24 0.51 5.44
CA LYS A 650 40.23 1.58 5.60
C LYS A 650 39.60 2.96 5.80
N LEU A 651 38.33 3.14 5.44
CA LEU A 651 37.69 4.46 5.47
C LEU A 651 37.71 5.11 6.87
N PRO A 652 37.42 4.40 7.98
CA PRO A 652 37.40 5.04 9.31
C PRO A 652 38.75 5.63 9.75
N GLU A 653 39.87 5.03 9.35
CA GLU A 653 41.20 5.56 9.63
C GLU A 653 41.56 6.69 8.65
N LEU A 654 41.24 6.51 7.36
CA LEU A 654 41.53 7.49 6.31
C LEU A 654 40.75 8.78 6.51
N SER A 655 39.49 8.71 6.95
CA SER A 655 38.67 9.89 7.21
C SER A 655 39.28 10.77 8.31
N ARG A 656 39.90 10.17 9.34
CA ARG A 656 40.57 10.90 10.44
C ARG A 656 41.93 11.47 10.04
N THR A 657 42.70 10.70 9.27
CA THR A 657 44.13 10.99 9.03
C THR A 657 44.41 11.64 7.68
N LYS A 658 43.63 11.31 6.64
CA LYS A 658 43.86 11.70 5.23
C LYS A 658 42.53 11.88 4.48
N PRO A 659 41.73 12.93 4.77
CA PRO A 659 40.36 13.08 4.24
C PRO A 659 40.24 13.02 2.72
N LEU A 660 41.17 13.65 1.98
CA LEU A 660 41.15 13.61 0.51
C LEU A 660 41.40 12.19 -0.04
N LYS A 661 42.24 11.39 0.64
CA LYS A 661 42.42 9.98 0.27
C LYS A 661 41.20 9.14 0.62
N CYS A 662 40.48 9.48 1.68
CA CYS A 662 39.21 8.84 2.03
C CYS A 662 38.17 9.07 0.93
N LEU A 663 38.02 10.32 0.45
CA LEU A 663 37.11 10.66 -0.64
C LEU A 663 37.45 9.90 -1.93
N ASN A 664 38.73 9.86 -2.33
CA ASN A 664 39.13 9.07 -3.50
C ASN A 664 38.86 7.57 -3.32
N ALA A 665 39.03 7.04 -2.10
CA ALA A 665 38.69 5.65 -1.81
C ALA A 665 37.18 5.38 -1.87
N MET A 666 36.33 6.35 -1.54
CA MET A 666 34.88 6.29 -1.72
C MET A 666 34.52 6.26 -3.22
N VAL A 667 35.16 7.10 -4.04
CA VAL A 667 35.00 7.06 -5.50
C VAL A 667 35.41 5.70 -6.08
N ASP A 668 36.55 5.15 -5.65
CA ASP A 668 36.98 3.80 -6.06
C ASP A 668 35.94 2.72 -5.71
N ILE A 669 35.25 2.86 -4.57
CA ILE A 669 34.17 1.96 -4.15
C ILE A 669 32.96 2.11 -5.07
N GLU A 670 32.55 3.35 -5.36
CA GLU A 670 31.42 3.65 -6.24
C GLU A 670 31.66 3.13 -7.66
N ASP A 671 32.88 3.28 -8.18
CA ASP A 671 33.27 2.75 -9.49
C ASP A 671 33.20 1.21 -9.54
N ASP A 672 33.74 0.53 -8.53
CA ASP A 672 33.65 -0.93 -8.44
C ASP A 672 32.20 -1.40 -8.24
N TRP A 673 31.40 -0.66 -7.48
CA TRP A 673 29.98 -0.93 -7.28
C TRP A 673 29.16 -0.74 -8.57
N ALA A 674 29.45 0.30 -9.35
CA ALA A 674 28.83 0.53 -10.65
C ALA A 674 29.07 -0.65 -11.59
N VAL A 675 30.29 -1.22 -11.61
CA VAL A 675 30.58 -2.43 -12.38
C VAL A 675 29.74 -3.62 -11.91
N ILE A 676 29.60 -3.84 -10.60
CA ILE A 676 28.78 -4.93 -10.05
C ILE A 676 27.33 -4.78 -10.50
N THR A 677 26.73 -3.60 -10.31
CA THR A 677 25.31 -3.34 -10.61
C THR A 677 24.97 -3.44 -12.10
N GLN A 678 25.96 -3.30 -12.99
CA GLN A 678 25.80 -3.49 -14.43
C GLN A 678 25.90 -4.96 -14.88
N THR A 679 26.38 -5.87 -14.03
CA THR A 679 26.44 -7.30 -14.38
C THR A 679 25.05 -7.92 -14.43
N VAL A 680 24.88 -8.91 -15.31
CA VAL A 680 23.65 -9.69 -15.36
C VAL A 680 23.53 -10.58 -14.12
N ALA A 681 24.64 -11.13 -13.62
CA ALA A 681 24.66 -11.91 -12.39
C ALA A 681 24.07 -11.13 -11.20
N PHE A 682 24.41 -9.84 -11.05
CA PHE A 682 23.80 -8.98 -10.03
C PHE A 682 22.28 -8.84 -10.24
N ASN A 683 21.87 -8.45 -11.45
CA ASN A 683 20.48 -8.19 -11.80
C ASN A 683 19.57 -9.43 -11.88
N THR A 684 20.12 -10.65 -11.74
CA THR A 684 19.38 -11.91 -11.81
C THR A 684 19.57 -12.75 -10.54
N ILE A 685 20.77 -13.27 -10.32
CA ILE A 685 21.13 -14.19 -9.23
C ILE A 685 21.07 -13.46 -7.88
N TYR A 686 21.76 -12.33 -7.75
CA TYR A 686 21.83 -11.62 -6.46
C TYR A 686 20.51 -10.92 -6.10
N MET A 687 19.76 -10.42 -7.08
CA MET A 687 18.40 -9.90 -6.90
C MET A 687 17.41 -10.91 -6.30
N THR A 688 17.71 -12.20 -6.40
CA THR A 688 16.93 -13.28 -5.78
C THR A 688 17.57 -13.77 -4.49
N ALA A 689 18.90 -13.97 -4.50
CA ALA A 689 19.66 -14.55 -3.40
C ALA A 689 19.77 -13.66 -2.16
N VAL A 690 19.94 -12.35 -2.34
CA VAL A 690 20.16 -11.34 -1.27
C VAL A 690 19.24 -10.13 -1.45
N LYS A 691 17.99 -10.40 -1.85
CA LYS A 691 16.99 -9.38 -2.20
C LYS A 691 16.76 -8.37 -1.07
N ASN A 692 16.74 -8.84 0.17
CA ASN A 692 16.41 -7.99 1.32
C ASN A 692 17.51 -6.99 1.61
N GLU A 693 18.76 -7.39 1.47
CA GLU A 693 19.94 -6.55 1.65
C GLU A 693 20.03 -5.51 0.53
N ILE A 694 19.66 -5.88 -0.71
CA ILE A 694 19.55 -4.92 -1.83
C ILE A 694 18.46 -3.88 -1.54
N LEU A 695 17.26 -4.32 -1.12
CA LEU A 695 16.18 -3.40 -0.76
C LEU A 695 16.55 -2.49 0.42
N GLU A 696 17.33 -2.99 1.38
CA GLU A 696 17.82 -2.19 2.49
C GLU A 696 18.88 -1.17 2.05
N PHE A 697 19.79 -1.55 1.16
CA PHE A 697 20.74 -0.64 0.53
C PHE A 697 20.02 0.49 -0.22
N ASP A 698 19.05 0.16 -1.07
CA ASP A 698 18.29 1.13 -1.86
C ASP A 698 17.57 2.15 -0.98
N ARG A 699 17.09 1.74 0.20
CA ARG A 699 16.44 2.61 1.20
C ARG A 699 17.37 3.59 1.89
N LYS A 700 18.63 3.22 2.05
CA LYS A 700 19.63 4.01 2.79
C LYS A 700 20.56 4.77 1.84
N ARG A 701 20.44 4.56 0.52
CA ARG A 701 21.31 5.16 -0.50
C ARG A 701 21.27 6.70 -0.50
N SER A 702 20.12 7.32 -0.25
CA SER A 702 20.01 8.79 -0.21
C SER A 702 20.77 9.38 0.97
N GLU A 703 20.70 8.75 2.15
CA GLU A 703 21.43 9.18 3.35
C GLU A 703 22.95 9.23 3.09
N LEU A 704 23.46 8.28 2.29
CA LEU A 704 24.86 8.26 1.87
C LEU A 704 25.20 9.39 0.88
N ALA A 705 24.28 9.69 -0.05
CA ALA A 705 24.47 10.71 -1.07
C ALA A 705 24.51 12.13 -0.48
N ASP A 706 23.61 12.40 0.47
CA ASP A 706 23.37 13.73 1.03
C ASP A 706 24.40 14.14 2.10
N GLU A 707 25.14 13.18 2.67
CA GLU A 707 26.16 13.46 3.69
C GLU A 707 27.43 14.09 3.07
N ASN A 708 27.86 15.22 3.65
CA ASN A 708 29.02 16.00 3.20
C ASN A 708 30.23 15.90 4.14
N ASN A 709 30.01 15.52 5.40
CA ASN A 709 31.07 15.31 6.36
C ASN A 709 31.79 13.98 6.09
N VAL A 710 33.06 14.04 5.73
CA VAL A 710 33.88 12.88 5.34
C VAL A 710 33.93 11.79 6.43
N MET A 711 33.93 12.17 7.71
CA MET A 711 33.95 11.23 8.84
C MET A 711 32.63 10.46 8.94
N ILE A 712 31.50 11.17 8.91
CA ILE A 712 30.17 10.57 9.00
C ILE A 712 29.88 9.78 7.72
N LYS A 713 30.23 10.32 6.55
CA LYS A 713 30.10 9.63 5.27
C LYS A 713 30.88 8.32 5.26
N SER A 714 32.07 8.30 5.84
CA SER A 714 32.88 7.07 5.99
C SER A 714 32.17 6.00 6.81
N GLU A 715 31.53 6.37 7.92
CA GLU A 715 30.76 5.45 8.74
C GLU A 715 29.51 4.95 7.98
N LEU A 716 28.78 5.86 7.32
CA LEU A 716 27.62 5.53 6.48
C LEU A 716 27.97 4.59 5.32
N PHE A 717 29.13 4.73 4.67
CA PHE A 717 29.59 3.77 3.66
C PHE A 717 29.68 2.34 4.23
N GLY A 718 30.18 2.21 5.46
CA GLY A 718 30.24 0.93 6.17
C GLY A 718 28.86 0.39 6.51
N ASP A 719 27.96 1.23 7.01
CA ASP A 719 26.63 0.81 7.45
C ASP A 719 25.69 0.47 6.28
N VAL A 720 25.70 1.31 5.24
CA VAL A 720 24.79 1.21 4.09
C VAL A 720 25.27 0.16 3.10
N LEU A 721 26.49 0.31 2.58
CA LEU A 721 27.02 -0.58 1.55
C LEU A 721 27.68 -1.83 2.15
N GLY A 722 28.31 -1.72 3.31
CA GLY A 722 29.03 -2.84 3.94
C GLY A 722 28.11 -4.03 4.24
N THR A 723 26.87 -3.79 4.68
CA THR A 723 25.87 -4.86 4.91
C THR A 723 25.61 -5.69 3.65
N LEU A 724 25.35 -5.03 2.52
CA LEU A 724 25.09 -5.69 1.23
C LEU A 724 26.35 -6.40 0.69
N VAL A 725 27.51 -5.74 0.76
CA VAL A 725 28.80 -6.30 0.33
C VAL A 725 29.14 -7.57 1.13
N ASN A 726 28.89 -7.57 2.44
CA ASN A 726 29.09 -8.74 3.29
C ASN A 726 28.14 -9.88 2.91
N ALA A 727 26.85 -9.60 2.71
CA ALA A 727 25.89 -10.61 2.29
C ALA A 727 26.25 -11.24 0.94
N ILE A 728 26.64 -10.42 -0.05
CA ILE A 728 27.11 -10.90 -1.35
C ILE A 728 28.33 -11.81 -1.16
N LYS A 729 29.33 -11.38 -0.40
CA LYS A 729 30.55 -12.14 -0.14
C LYS A 729 30.27 -13.48 0.55
N GLU A 730 29.39 -13.49 1.55
CA GLU A 730 29.03 -14.69 2.30
C GLU A 730 28.34 -15.73 1.40
N GLN A 731 27.50 -15.28 0.46
CA GLN A 731 26.79 -16.17 -0.44
C GLN A 731 27.60 -16.59 -1.68
N SER A 732 28.64 -15.84 -2.06
CA SER A 732 29.45 -16.10 -3.25
C SER A 732 29.98 -17.54 -3.38
N PRO A 733 30.54 -18.20 -2.33
CA PRO A 733 30.99 -19.58 -2.43
C PRO A 733 29.87 -20.55 -2.80
N THR A 734 28.71 -20.44 -2.14
CA THR A 734 27.55 -21.29 -2.42
C THR A 734 26.98 -21.04 -3.82
N LEU A 735 26.97 -19.79 -4.29
CA LEU A 735 26.52 -19.47 -5.65
C LEU A 735 27.45 -20.05 -6.72
N LYS A 736 28.77 -20.07 -6.48
CA LYS A 736 29.73 -20.70 -7.38
C LYS A 736 29.54 -22.22 -7.44
N GLU A 737 29.38 -22.88 -6.29
CA GLU A 737 29.07 -24.32 -6.22
C GLU A 737 27.77 -24.66 -6.97
N ILE A 738 26.73 -23.83 -6.82
CA ILE A 738 25.48 -23.99 -7.56
C ILE A 738 25.75 -23.90 -9.07
N MET A 739 26.50 -22.89 -9.53
CA MET A 739 26.72 -22.73 -10.96
C MET A 739 27.61 -23.81 -11.58
N ASP A 740 28.59 -24.33 -10.84
CA ASP A 740 29.40 -25.48 -11.26
C ASP A 740 28.51 -26.73 -11.47
N GLU A 741 27.59 -26.99 -10.53
CA GLU A 741 26.61 -28.08 -10.64
C GLU A 741 25.63 -27.86 -11.80
N VAL A 742 25.23 -26.62 -12.11
CA VAL A 742 24.34 -26.31 -13.24
C VAL A 742 24.98 -26.68 -14.57
N GLN A 743 26.27 -26.42 -14.75
CA GLN A 743 26.99 -26.78 -15.96
C GLN A 743 27.00 -28.30 -16.17
N GLU A 744 27.25 -29.05 -15.10
CA GLU A 744 27.22 -30.51 -15.16
C GLU A 744 25.81 -31.04 -15.45
N ARG A 745 24.79 -30.49 -14.80
CA ARG A 745 23.39 -30.85 -15.05
C ARG A 745 22.98 -30.59 -16.50
N ILE A 746 23.35 -29.44 -17.06
CA ILE A 746 23.09 -29.12 -18.48
C ILE A 746 23.76 -30.13 -19.40
N ARG A 747 25.03 -30.48 -19.12
CA ARG A 747 25.79 -31.46 -19.89
C ARG A 747 25.08 -32.82 -19.89
N VAL A 748 24.69 -33.30 -18.72
CA VAL A 748 23.97 -34.59 -18.55
C VAL A 748 22.61 -34.56 -19.25
N SER A 749 21.79 -33.53 -19.03
CA SER A 749 20.47 -33.40 -19.67
C SER A 749 20.57 -33.38 -21.20
N ARG A 750 21.53 -32.64 -21.75
CA ARG A 750 21.74 -32.56 -23.20
C ARG A 750 22.20 -33.89 -23.79
N SER A 751 23.15 -34.57 -23.15
CA SER A 751 23.60 -35.91 -23.59
C SER A 751 22.44 -36.90 -23.61
N ARG A 752 21.58 -36.88 -22.59
CA ARG A 752 20.38 -37.73 -22.52
C ARG A 752 19.39 -37.39 -23.64
N SER A 753 19.09 -36.11 -23.85
CA SER A 753 18.17 -35.68 -24.92
C SER A 753 18.64 -36.10 -26.32
N LEU A 754 19.95 -35.98 -26.61
CA LEU A 754 20.52 -36.42 -27.89
C LEU A 754 20.43 -37.94 -28.06
N SER A 755 20.61 -38.72 -26.99
CA SER A 755 20.45 -40.18 -27.05
C SER A 755 18.99 -40.60 -27.29
N GLU A 756 18.02 -39.87 -26.75
CA GLU A 756 16.59 -40.12 -26.97
C GLU A 756 16.12 -39.75 -28.38
N GLN A 757 16.81 -38.85 -29.09
CA GLN A 757 16.50 -38.50 -30.49
C GLN A 757 17.09 -39.48 -31.52
N LEU A 758 18.06 -40.30 -31.11
CA LEU A 758 18.74 -41.30 -31.95
C LEU A 758 18.07 -42.68 -31.91
N VAL A 759 17.10 -42.88 -31.01
CA VAL A 759 16.27 -44.08 -30.83
C VAL A 759 14.89 -43.78 -31.40
#